data_AF-A2Q3J3-F1
#
_entry.id   AF-A2Q3J3-F1
#
_cell.length_a   1.000
_cell.length_b   1.000
_cell.length_c   1.000
_cell.angle_alpha   90.00
_cell.angle_beta   90.00
_cell.angle_gamma   90.00
#
_symmetry.space_group_name_H-M   'P 1'
#
loop_
_entity.id
_entity.type
_entity.pdbx_description
1 polymer ?
#
loop_
_entity_poly.entity_id
_entity_poly.type
_entity_poly.pdbx_seq_one_letter_code
_entity_poly.pdbx_strand_id
1 'polypeptide(L)'
;MEQEEYTKEEIDWSYVEFVDNQDVLDLIEKKPGGIIALLDEACMFPKSTHETFAQKMYQTYKAHKRFTKPKLSRTDFIVNHYAGDVTYQADYFLDKNKDYVVAEHQALLCASNCTFVANLFPPLPEETSKQSKFSSIGSQFKQQLQSLMETLSTTEPHYIRCVKPNTVLQPGIFENFNVLNQLRCGGVLEAIRISCAGYPTKRTFEEFLDRFGMLAPDVLDGSDEKKASIAICDKMGLKGYQMGKTKVFLRAGQMAELDARRAEVLAKAARLIQRQIRTHLARKEFITMKKATIHMQKIWRAKLARELYDDMRREAASIRIQKHVRAHRARVYYASLQASAIVIQSGLRALAARNEYRYRRRTKASTKIQTQWRKVQALCSYKQQKKSTVILQCLWRAKVARKELRKLKMAARETGALKEAKDKLEKRVEELTWRLDVEKHMRVDLEEAKGQEILKLQNALQEMQGRLDEAHAAIIHEKEAAKIAIEEAPPVIKEVPVVDNTKLEILSHKNEELESEVEELKNKIKEFEERYTEIERENQARLKEAEEAQIKATQLQETIERLESSLSNLESENQVLCQQALVESKNEDLSEEIKILKDQISNLESENECLRSQAAVVVEQKIHPEKTETDQEVSVVQQIQPRSIEDNMTTQIKDLDNGNKTEEEMHAKKEPRVAVSFLTKQRSLTERQQVCLRDKSSLWSKILDGGLGYYG
;
A
#
# COMPACT_ATOMS: atom_id res chain seq x y z
N MET A 1 52.87 10.24 -57.37
CA MET A 1 51.53 9.65 -57.10
C MET A 1 50.40 10.67 -57.26
N GLU A 2 50.21 11.62 -56.33
CA GLU A 2 49.01 12.50 -56.37
C GLU A 2 48.80 13.27 -57.68
N GLN A 3 49.87 13.88 -58.20
CA GLN A 3 49.84 14.64 -59.45
C GLN A 3 49.53 13.76 -60.68
N GLU A 4 49.93 12.48 -60.65
CA GLU A 4 49.61 11.49 -61.69
C GLU A 4 48.14 11.06 -61.59
N GLU A 5 47.57 11.00 -60.38
CA GLU A 5 46.14 10.76 -60.19
C GLU A 5 45.29 11.93 -60.73
N TYR A 6 45.64 13.19 -60.43
CA TYR A 6 44.94 14.35 -60.99
C TYR A 6 45.04 14.41 -62.52
N THR A 7 46.17 14.00 -63.09
CA THR A 7 46.39 13.89 -64.55
C THR A 7 45.55 12.78 -65.16
N LYS A 8 45.49 11.59 -64.52
CA LYS A 8 44.69 10.44 -64.96
C LYS A 8 43.18 10.74 -64.96
N GLU A 9 42.73 11.50 -63.96
CA GLU A 9 41.34 11.89 -63.76
C GLU A 9 40.91 13.14 -64.55
N GLU A 10 41.82 13.78 -65.30
CA GLU A 10 41.57 14.98 -66.14
C GLU A 10 40.95 16.16 -65.36
N ILE A 11 41.57 16.50 -64.24
CA ILE A 11 41.17 17.60 -63.36
C ILE A 11 41.91 18.90 -63.75
N ASP A 12 41.28 20.05 -63.53
CA ASP A 12 41.98 21.34 -63.56
C ASP A 12 42.79 21.55 -62.26
N TRP A 13 44.12 21.43 -62.40
CA TRP A 13 45.09 21.56 -61.30
C TRP A 13 46.40 22.22 -61.79
N SER A 14 47.03 23.03 -60.94
CA SER A 14 48.31 23.68 -61.22
C SER A 14 49.49 22.84 -60.72
N TYR A 15 50.55 22.73 -61.54
CA TYR A 15 51.74 21.98 -61.15
C TYR A 15 52.40 22.58 -59.90
N VAL A 16 52.51 21.80 -58.83
CA VAL A 16 53.21 22.19 -57.60
C VAL A 16 54.63 21.63 -57.66
N GLU A 17 55.61 22.53 -57.79
CA GLU A 17 57.03 22.17 -57.81
C GLU A 17 57.47 21.58 -56.46
N PHE A 18 57.75 20.28 -56.46
CA PHE A 18 58.27 19.54 -55.31
C PHE A 18 59.79 19.38 -55.42
N VAL A 19 60.51 19.64 -54.32
CA VAL A 19 61.97 19.51 -54.27
C VAL A 19 62.35 18.05 -54.00
N ASP A 20 62.59 17.32 -55.09
CA ASP A 20 63.10 15.95 -55.04
C ASP A 20 64.47 15.87 -54.32
N ASN A 21 64.68 14.78 -53.57
CA ASN A 21 65.90 14.45 -52.84
C ASN A 21 66.67 13.26 -53.46
N GLN A 22 66.22 12.73 -54.59
CA GLN A 22 66.90 11.66 -55.33
C GLN A 22 68.37 12.01 -55.66
N ASP A 23 68.72 13.29 -55.83
CA ASP A 23 70.09 13.72 -56.11
C ASP A 23 71.06 13.53 -54.92
N VAL A 24 70.54 13.50 -53.68
CA VAL A 24 71.30 13.11 -52.47
C VAL A 24 71.35 11.59 -52.32
N LEU A 25 70.27 10.88 -52.68
CA LEU A 25 70.23 9.41 -52.63
C LEU A 25 71.23 8.80 -53.64
N ASP A 26 71.23 9.28 -54.88
CA ASP A 26 72.19 8.88 -55.91
C ASP A 26 73.65 9.09 -55.47
N LEU A 27 73.95 10.21 -54.80
CA LEU A 27 75.29 10.48 -54.27
C LEU A 27 75.75 9.41 -53.27
N ILE A 28 74.85 8.92 -52.41
CA ILE A 28 75.17 7.94 -51.36
C ILE A 28 75.21 6.51 -51.92
N GLU A 29 74.24 6.16 -52.76
CA GLU A 29 73.82 4.77 -52.99
C GLU A 29 74.11 4.20 -54.39
N LYS A 30 74.46 5.03 -55.37
CA LYS A 30 74.62 4.62 -56.77
C LYS A 30 75.84 3.70 -56.96
N LYS A 31 75.70 2.67 -57.79
CA LYS A 31 76.83 1.80 -58.19
C LYS A 31 76.97 1.85 -59.73
N PRO A 32 78.16 2.16 -60.27
CA PRO A 32 79.37 2.63 -59.58
C PRO A 32 79.26 4.09 -59.10
N GLY A 33 80.16 4.51 -58.21
CA GLY A 33 80.44 5.93 -57.95
C GLY A 33 79.63 6.64 -56.85
N GLY A 34 78.78 5.96 -56.08
CA GLY A 34 78.19 6.49 -54.83
C GLY A 34 79.11 6.30 -53.61
N ILE A 35 78.86 7.04 -52.52
CA ILE A 35 79.73 7.08 -51.33
C ILE A 35 79.96 5.68 -50.73
N ILE A 36 78.90 4.88 -50.60
CA ILE A 36 79.02 3.51 -50.07
C ILE A 36 79.87 2.64 -51.02
N ALA A 37 79.74 2.81 -52.33
CA ALA A 37 80.52 2.08 -53.32
C ALA A 37 82.02 2.43 -53.25
N LEU A 38 82.35 3.72 -53.12
CA LEU A 38 83.74 4.16 -52.95
C LEU A 38 84.35 3.70 -51.62
N LEU A 39 83.54 3.58 -50.57
CA LEU A 39 83.96 3.07 -49.26
C LEU A 39 84.21 1.57 -49.31
N ASP A 40 83.32 0.80 -49.95
CA ASP A 40 83.48 -0.64 -50.18
C ASP A 40 84.74 -0.94 -51.02
N GLU A 41 84.95 -0.18 -52.10
CA GLU A 41 86.19 -0.24 -52.88
C GLU A 41 87.42 0.07 -52.02
N ALA A 42 87.37 1.10 -51.17
CA ALA A 42 88.49 1.48 -50.32
C ALA A 42 88.80 0.40 -49.27
N CYS A 43 87.79 -0.22 -48.66
CA CYS A 43 87.97 -1.32 -47.70
C CYS A 43 88.69 -2.53 -48.29
N MET A 44 88.54 -2.79 -49.60
CA MET A 44 89.21 -3.89 -50.31
C MET A 44 90.71 -3.71 -50.53
N PHE A 45 91.25 -2.49 -50.39
CA PHE A 45 92.69 -2.23 -50.57
C PHE A 45 93.43 -2.24 -49.22
N PRO A 46 94.37 -3.18 -48.95
CA PRO A 46 95.03 -3.28 -47.64
C PRO A 46 95.89 -2.08 -47.21
N LYS A 47 96.14 -1.12 -48.11
CA LYS A 47 96.90 0.11 -47.85
C LYS A 47 96.03 1.38 -47.81
N SER A 48 94.71 1.26 -47.82
CA SER A 48 93.82 2.42 -47.71
C SER A 48 93.79 2.96 -46.28
N THR A 49 93.84 4.29 -46.16
CA THR A 49 93.57 5.03 -44.92
C THR A 49 92.34 5.92 -45.11
N HIS A 50 91.74 6.37 -44.00
CA HIS A 50 90.65 7.34 -44.01
C HIS A 50 91.02 8.62 -44.78
N GLU A 51 92.28 9.06 -44.71
CA GLU A 51 92.81 10.16 -45.53
C GLU A 51 92.76 9.87 -47.03
N THR A 52 93.20 8.68 -47.47
CA THR A 52 93.15 8.30 -48.90
C THR A 52 91.72 8.16 -49.42
N PHE A 53 90.80 7.69 -48.56
CA PHE A 53 89.37 7.63 -48.87
C PHE A 53 88.78 9.05 -49.02
N ALA A 54 89.04 9.95 -48.07
CA ALA A 54 88.61 11.35 -48.16
C ALA A 54 89.17 12.05 -49.40
N GLN A 55 90.46 11.81 -49.74
CA GLN A 55 91.06 12.34 -50.97
C GLN A 55 90.39 11.81 -52.24
N LYS A 56 90.05 10.52 -52.29
CA LYS A 56 89.30 9.91 -53.42
C LYS A 56 87.91 10.56 -53.54
N MET A 57 87.19 10.71 -52.43
CA MET A 57 85.89 11.39 -52.37
C MET A 57 85.96 12.84 -52.91
N TYR A 58 86.96 13.63 -52.48
CA TYR A 58 87.15 15.00 -52.98
C TYR A 58 87.46 15.06 -54.48
N GLN A 59 88.11 14.03 -55.04
CA GLN A 59 88.40 13.96 -56.48
C GLN A 59 87.14 13.59 -57.27
N THR A 60 86.39 12.58 -56.84
CA THR A 60 85.17 12.12 -57.52
C THR A 60 84.04 13.15 -57.48
N TYR A 61 83.82 13.82 -56.33
CA TYR A 61 82.64 14.67 -56.13
C TYR A 61 82.90 16.18 -56.22
N LYS A 62 84.06 16.61 -56.72
CA LYS A 62 84.46 18.03 -56.78
C LYS A 62 83.43 18.98 -57.44
N ALA A 63 82.59 18.46 -58.34
CA ALA A 63 81.56 19.20 -59.07
C ALA A 63 80.12 18.88 -58.63
N HIS A 64 79.92 18.06 -57.58
CA HIS A 64 78.59 17.60 -57.19
C HIS A 64 77.89 18.60 -56.26
N LYS A 65 76.68 19.08 -56.64
CA LYS A 65 75.94 20.13 -55.90
C LYS A 65 75.68 19.82 -54.42
N ARG A 66 75.63 18.54 -54.05
CA ARG A 66 75.31 18.06 -52.69
C ARG A 66 76.52 17.61 -51.86
N PHE A 67 77.74 17.84 -52.35
CA PHE A 67 78.98 17.45 -51.68
C PHE A 67 79.91 18.64 -51.54
N THR A 68 80.26 18.97 -50.31
CA THR A 68 81.11 20.14 -49.99
C THR A 68 82.36 19.70 -49.22
N LYS A 69 83.52 20.25 -49.58
CA LYS A 69 84.76 20.05 -48.82
C LYS A 69 84.92 21.13 -47.71
N PRO A 70 85.06 20.74 -46.43
CA PRO A 70 85.46 21.65 -45.35
C PRO A 70 86.77 22.39 -45.62
N LYS A 71 86.86 23.65 -45.20
CA LYS A 71 88.05 24.50 -45.42
C LYS A 71 89.21 24.19 -44.46
N LEU A 72 88.92 23.74 -43.23
CA LEU A 72 89.92 23.53 -42.18
C LEU A 72 90.37 22.06 -42.07
N SER A 73 89.45 21.10 -42.26
CA SER A 73 89.75 19.68 -42.14
C SER A 73 90.34 19.08 -43.42
N ARG A 74 91.14 18.02 -43.25
CA ARG A 74 91.76 17.25 -44.34
C ARG A 74 91.05 15.92 -44.62
N THR A 75 90.27 15.42 -43.66
CA THR A 75 89.59 14.11 -43.69
C THR A 75 88.07 14.23 -43.74
N ASP A 76 87.49 15.28 -43.15
CA ASP A 76 86.04 15.45 -43.09
C ASP A 76 85.42 15.83 -44.46
N PHE A 77 84.15 15.47 -44.66
CA PHE A 77 83.36 15.86 -45.83
C PHE A 77 81.95 16.28 -45.43
N ILE A 78 81.32 17.17 -46.20
CA ILE A 78 79.95 17.63 -45.97
C ILE A 78 79.03 17.05 -47.04
N VAL A 79 77.89 16.52 -46.61
CA VAL A 79 76.77 16.15 -47.49
C VAL A 79 75.59 17.08 -47.18
N ASN A 80 75.05 17.70 -48.23
CA ASN A 80 73.92 18.63 -48.14
C ASN A 80 72.60 17.85 -48.21
N HIS A 81 72.11 17.34 -47.07
CA HIS A 81 70.88 16.55 -47.02
C HIS A 81 69.62 17.42 -47.15
N TYR A 82 68.46 16.80 -47.35
CA TYR A 82 67.14 17.48 -47.33
C TYR A 82 66.87 18.22 -46.01
N ALA A 83 67.46 17.76 -44.90
CA ALA A 83 67.40 18.35 -43.57
C ALA A 83 68.51 19.38 -43.27
N GLY A 84 69.37 19.71 -44.26
CA GLY A 84 70.52 20.60 -44.11
C GLY A 84 71.87 19.90 -44.19
N ASP A 85 72.93 20.67 -43.99
CA ASP A 85 74.31 20.24 -44.22
C ASP A 85 74.88 19.47 -43.02
N VAL A 86 75.32 18.23 -43.26
CA VAL A 86 75.92 17.36 -42.23
C VAL A 86 77.40 17.17 -42.53
N THR A 87 78.26 17.44 -41.54
CA THR A 87 79.69 17.17 -41.61
C THR A 87 79.98 15.77 -41.08
N TYR A 88 80.59 14.93 -41.91
CA TYR A 88 81.02 13.58 -41.59
C TYR A 88 82.54 13.52 -41.44
N GLN A 89 83.00 12.93 -40.34
CA GLN A 89 84.42 12.67 -40.12
C GLN A 89 84.79 11.30 -40.70
N ALA A 90 85.73 11.24 -41.65
CA ALA A 90 86.09 9.98 -42.32
C ALA A 90 86.87 9.01 -41.42
N ASP A 91 87.28 9.45 -40.23
CA ASP A 91 88.06 8.68 -39.28
C ASP A 91 87.31 7.41 -38.85
N TYR A 92 88.00 6.28 -38.85
CA TYR A 92 87.45 4.93 -38.61
C TYR A 92 86.33 4.45 -39.57
N PHE A 93 85.98 5.17 -40.65
CA PHE A 93 84.95 4.71 -41.60
C PHE A 93 85.31 3.36 -42.22
N LEU A 94 86.57 3.17 -42.63
CA LEU A 94 87.04 1.93 -43.24
C LEU A 94 86.95 0.75 -42.26
N ASP A 95 87.34 0.96 -41.01
CA ASP A 95 87.46 -0.12 -40.03
C ASP A 95 86.10 -0.53 -39.47
N LYS A 96 85.17 0.43 -39.34
CA LYS A 96 83.75 0.16 -39.09
C LYS A 96 83.10 -0.58 -40.27
N ASN A 97 83.29 -0.12 -41.51
CA ASN A 97 82.62 -0.70 -42.68
C ASN A 97 83.13 -2.11 -43.06
N LYS A 98 84.32 -2.51 -42.57
CA LYS A 98 84.90 -3.86 -42.76
C LYS A 98 84.24 -4.96 -41.93
N ASP A 99 83.59 -4.61 -40.81
CA ASP A 99 82.98 -5.55 -39.85
C ASP A 99 83.82 -6.80 -39.58
N TYR A 100 85.07 -6.59 -39.14
CA TYR A 100 86.10 -7.64 -39.15
C TYR A 100 85.87 -8.71 -38.06
N VAL A 101 85.09 -9.74 -38.41
CA VAL A 101 84.93 -10.96 -37.63
C VAL A 101 86.08 -11.93 -37.92
N VAL A 102 86.77 -12.35 -36.86
CA VAL A 102 87.79 -13.41 -36.91
C VAL A 102 87.10 -14.77 -37.02
N ALA A 103 87.33 -15.50 -38.11
CA ALA A 103 86.64 -16.75 -38.41
C ALA A 103 86.88 -17.83 -37.33
N GLU A 104 88.07 -17.86 -36.75
CA GLU A 104 88.46 -18.75 -35.65
C GLU A 104 87.63 -18.47 -34.38
N HIS A 105 87.28 -17.20 -34.11
CA HIS A 105 86.40 -16.84 -32.99
C HIS A 105 84.95 -17.28 -33.27
N GLN A 106 84.46 -17.11 -34.49
CA GLN A 106 83.12 -17.60 -34.88
C GLN A 106 83.03 -19.13 -34.79
N ALA A 107 84.06 -19.86 -35.24
CA ALA A 107 84.13 -21.31 -35.14
C ALA A 107 84.14 -21.79 -33.67
N LEU A 108 84.92 -21.11 -32.80
CA LEU A 108 84.95 -21.41 -31.37
C LEU A 108 83.59 -21.18 -30.69
N LEU A 109 82.86 -20.12 -31.06
CA LEU A 109 81.54 -19.80 -30.51
C LEU A 109 80.45 -20.75 -31.03
N CYS A 110 80.50 -21.14 -32.31
CA CYS A 110 79.65 -22.18 -32.90
C CYS A 110 79.89 -23.55 -32.23
N ALA A 111 81.13 -23.87 -31.85
CA ALA A 111 81.51 -25.09 -31.15
C ALA A 111 81.30 -25.02 -29.61
N SER A 112 80.57 -24.03 -29.10
CA SER A 112 80.35 -23.86 -27.67
C SER A 112 79.46 -24.95 -27.07
N ASN A 113 79.89 -25.52 -25.95
CA ASN A 113 79.07 -26.44 -25.14
C ASN A 113 77.79 -25.79 -24.57
N CYS A 114 77.68 -24.46 -24.62
CA CYS A 114 76.45 -23.75 -24.26
C CYS A 114 75.55 -23.63 -25.50
N THR A 115 74.44 -24.37 -25.51
CA THR A 115 73.46 -24.38 -26.64
C THR A 115 72.94 -22.98 -26.98
N PHE A 116 72.75 -22.11 -26.00
CA PHE A 116 72.38 -20.71 -26.24
C PHE A 116 73.44 -19.95 -27.05
N VAL A 117 74.73 -20.14 -26.75
CA VAL A 117 75.84 -19.49 -27.47
C VAL A 117 75.99 -20.08 -28.87
N ALA A 118 75.97 -21.40 -29.01
CA ALA A 118 76.04 -22.05 -30.32
C ALA A 118 74.90 -21.60 -31.26
N ASN A 119 73.67 -21.44 -30.73
CA ASN A 119 72.51 -20.98 -31.49
C ASN A 119 72.62 -19.50 -31.95
N LEU A 120 73.45 -18.67 -31.31
CA LEU A 120 73.70 -17.29 -31.75
C LEU A 120 74.69 -17.19 -32.92
N PHE A 121 75.51 -18.23 -33.13
CA PHE A 121 76.56 -18.27 -34.15
C PHE A 121 76.37 -19.50 -35.06
N PRO A 122 75.30 -19.55 -35.88
CA PRO A 122 75.05 -20.68 -36.77
C PRO A 122 76.20 -20.89 -37.78
N PRO A 123 76.44 -22.13 -38.22
CA PRO A 123 77.46 -22.44 -39.21
C PRO A 123 77.15 -21.77 -40.57
N LEU A 124 78.20 -21.24 -41.21
CA LEU A 124 78.08 -20.59 -42.51
C LEU A 124 77.79 -21.62 -43.63
N PRO A 125 76.92 -21.31 -44.62
CA PRO A 125 76.67 -22.20 -45.76
C PRO A 125 77.91 -22.43 -46.63
N GLU A 126 78.24 -23.70 -46.89
CA GLU A 126 79.48 -24.13 -47.55
C GLU A 126 79.60 -23.70 -49.04
N GLU A 127 78.51 -23.30 -49.69
CA GLU A 127 78.47 -23.02 -51.13
C GLU A 127 79.10 -21.68 -51.55
N THR A 128 79.49 -20.80 -50.63
CA THR A 128 80.07 -19.47 -50.95
C THR A 128 81.53 -19.51 -51.44
N SER A 129 82.12 -20.70 -51.55
CA SER A 129 83.57 -20.98 -51.68
C SER A 129 84.30 -20.47 -52.94
N LYS A 130 83.65 -19.77 -53.88
CA LYS A 130 84.29 -19.25 -55.12
C LYS A 130 84.01 -17.78 -55.48
N GLN A 131 83.15 -17.07 -54.75
CA GLN A 131 83.04 -15.61 -54.84
C GLN A 131 82.76 -15.01 -53.46
N SER A 132 83.80 -14.92 -52.63
CA SER A 132 83.75 -14.09 -51.41
C SER A 132 83.68 -12.61 -51.79
N LYS A 133 82.46 -12.14 -52.06
CA LYS A 133 82.15 -10.72 -52.22
C LYS A 133 82.16 -10.13 -50.82
N PHE A 134 83.14 -9.26 -50.56
CA PHE A 134 83.24 -8.48 -49.33
C PHE A 134 81.90 -7.81 -49.01
N SER A 135 81.29 -8.22 -47.89
CA SER A 135 79.95 -7.83 -47.47
C SER A 135 80.03 -6.78 -46.38
N SER A 136 80.17 -5.52 -46.79
CA SER A 136 80.31 -4.40 -45.87
C SER A 136 79.04 -4.06 -45.11
N ILE A 137 79.16 -3.37 -43.95
CA ILE A 137 77.99 -2.85 -43.22
C ILE A 137 77.16 -1.93 -44.12
N GLY A 138 77.80 -1.07 -44.92
CA GLY A 138 77.10 -0.16 -45.84
C GLY A 138 76.28 -0.88 -46.91
N SER A 139 76.81 -1.96 -47.49
CA SER A 139 76.05 -2.76 -48.47
C SER A 139 74.96 -3.64 -47.82
N GLN A 140 75.19 -4.18 -46.61
CA GLN A 140 74.17 -4.92 -45.86
C GLN A 140 73.01 -4.02 -45.41
N PHE A 141 73.31 -2.85 -44.81
CA PHE A 141 72.32 -1.86 -44.39
C PHE A 141 71.48 -1.35 -45.57
N LYS A 142 72.11 -1.10 -46.74
CA LYS A 142 71.37 -0.77 -47.97
C LYS A 142 70.39 -1.87 -48.38
N GLN A 143 70.78 -3.15 -48.33
CA GLN A 143 69.88 -4.26 -48.67
C GLN A 143 68.69 -4.36 -47.70
N GLN A 144 68.93 -4.19 -46.40
CA GLN A 144 67.87 -4.16 -45.38
C GLN A 144 66.92 -2.97 -45.59
N LEU A 145 67.46 -1.78 -45.85
CA LEU A 145 66.67 -0.57 -46.12
C LEU A 145 65.85 -0.71 -47.42
N GLN A 146 66.41 -1.28 -48.47
CA GLN A 146 65.68 -1.54 -49.72
C GLN A 146 64.51 -2.52 -49.47
N SER A 147 64.73 -3.63 -48.77
CA SER A 147 63.68 -4.60 -48.43
C SER A 147 62.57 -3.98 -47.55
N LEU A 148 62.94 -3.08 -46.63
CA LEU A 148 61.97 -2.30 -45.85
C LEU A 148 61.14 -1.36 -46.75
N MET A 149 61.78 -0.63 -47.67
CA MET A 149 61.08 0.27 -48.58
C MET A 149 60.18 -0.47 -49.58
N GLU A 150 60.60 -1.62 -50.08
CA GLU A 150 59.77 -2.53 -50.89
C GLU A 150 58.55 -2.98 -50.10
N THR A 151 58.73 -3.42 -48.83
CA THR A 151 57.62 -3.79 -47.93
C THR A 151 56.64 -2.62 -47.73
N LEU A 152 57.14 -1.44 -47.35
CA LEU A 152 56.33 -0.24 -47.14
C LEU A 152 55.58 0.20 -48.39
N SER A 153 56.15 0.01 -49.59
CA SER A 153 55.48 0.35 -50.86
C SER A 153 54.23 -0.49 -51.17
N THR A 154 54.04 -1.62 -50.49
CA THR A 154 52.83 -2.45 -50.60
C THR A 154 51.71 -2.07 -49.63
N THR A 155 51.94 -1.11 -48.74
CA THR A 155 51.03 -0.70 -47.66
C THR A 155 50.55 0.75 -47.81
N GLU A 156 49.46 1.12 -47.14
CA GLU A 156 49.06 2.53 -47.03
C GLU A 156 49.86 3.22 -45.91
N PRO A 157 50.67 4.26 -46.21
CA PRO A 157 51.58 4.83 -45.22
C PRO A 157 50.92 5.92 -44.37
N HIS A 158 50.73 5.65 -43.08
CA HIS A 158 50.30 6.64 -42.10
C HIS A 158 51.51 7.30 -41.41
N TYR A 159 51.69 8.62 -41.58
CA TYR A 159 52.86 9.35 -41.10
C TYR A 159 52.64 10.00 -39.72
N ILE A 160 53.38 9.55 -38.71
CA ILE A 160 53.53 10.26 -37.43
C ILE A 160 54.84 11.06 -37.48
N ARG A 161 54.79 12.36 -37.20
CA ARG A 161 55.96 13.27 -37.23
C ARG A 161 56.24 13.80 -35.83
N CYS A 162 57.19 13.17 -35.14
CA CYS A 162 57.64 13.60 -33.82
C CYS A 162 58.40 14.93 -33.91
N VAL A 163 58.12 15.86 -33.00
CA VAL A 163 58.78 17.18 -32.90
C VAL A 163 59.32 17.35 -31.49
N LYS A 164 60.60 17.68 -31.35
CA LYS A 164 61.23 18.03 -30.07
C LYS A 164 60.96 19.52 -29.78
N PRO A 165 60.19 19.88 -28.74
CA PRO A 165 59.72 21.26 -28.53
C PRO A 165 60.84 22.20 -28.04
N ASN A 166 61.82 21.69 -27.29
CA ASN A 166 62.98 22.44 -26.84
C ASN A 166 64.20 21.53 -26.68
N THR A 167 65.41 22.09 -26.78
CA THR A 167 66.68 21.38 -26.62
C THR A 167 66.90 20.86 -25.19
N VAL A 168 66.42 21.62 -24.19
CA VAL A 168 66.64 21.46 -22.73
C VAL A 168 65.90 20.27 -22.11
N LEU A 169 64.96 19.65 -22.83
CA LEU A 169 64.12 18.52 -22.38
C LEU A 169 63.14 18.85 -21.24
N GLN A 170 62.69 20.11 -21.15
CA GLN A 170 61.72 20.55 -20.13
C GLN A 170 60.28 20.63 -20.67
N PRO A 171 59.24 20.38 -19.85
CA PRO A 171 57.85 20.65 -20.24
C PRO A 171 57.60 22.16 -20.35
N GLY A 172 56.58 22.56 -21.12
CA GLY A 172 56.13 23.95 -21.25
C GLY A 172 57.00 24.89 -22.09
N ILE A 173 58.28 24.58 -22.31
CA ILE A 173 59.18 25.39 -23.15
C ILE A 173 59.04 25.00 -24.63
N PHE A 174 58.86 25.99 -25.51
CA PHE A 174 58.73 25.80 -26.95
C PHE A 174 59.68 26.75 -27.70
N GLU A 175 60.71 26.19 -28.34
CA GLU A 175 61.75 26.92 -29.06
C GLU A 175 61.34 27.13 -30.53
N ASN A 176 60.60 28.20 -30.83
CA ASN A 176 60.06 28.52 -32.16
C ASN A 176 61.02 28.23 -33.33
N PHE A 177 62.29 28.65 -33.23
CA PHE A 177 63.30 28.42 -34.27
C PHE A 177 63.63 26.94 -34.49
N ASN A 178 63.85 26.18 -33.41
CA ASN A 178 64.22 24.78 -33.48
C ASN A 178 63.03 23.91 -33.92
N VAL A 179 61.81 24.26 -33.53
CA VAL A 179 60.60 23.59 -34.03
C VAL A 179 60.33 23.93 -35.50
N LEU A 180 60.43 25.21 -35.90
CA LEU A 180 60.26 25.61 -37.30
C LEU A 180 61.30 24.93 -38.21
N ASN A 181 62.54 24.78 -37.76
CA ASN A 181 63.56 24.05 -38.51
C ASN A 181 63.21 22.56 -38.62
N GLN A 182 62.75 21.91 -37.55
CA GLN A 182 62.24 20.53 -37.61
C GLN A 182 61.03 20.36 -38.56
N LEU A 183 60.12 21.33 -38.63
CA LEU A 183 58.97 21.29 -39.55
C LEU A 183 59.37 21.46 -41.02
N ARG A 184 60.43 22.23 -41.30
CA ARG A 184 61.07 22.33 -42.62
C ARG A 184 61.80 21.02 -42.97
N CYS A 185 62.73 20.62 -42.12
CA CYS A 185 63.57 19.42 -42.28
C CYS A 185 62.79 18.11 -42.18
N GLY A 186 61.55 18.12 -41.68
CA GLY A 186 60.62 16.98 -41.69
C GLY A 186 59.67 16.95 -42.90
N GLY A 187 59.76 17.92 -43.82
CA GLY A 187 58.88 18.06 -44.98
C GLY A 187 57.43 18.46 -44.66
N VAL A 188 57.13 18.83 -43.41
CA VAL A 188 55.74 19.02 -42.93
C VAL A 188 55.11 20.26 -43.58
N LEU A 189 55.85 21.36 -43.67
CA LEU A 189 55.36 22.59 -44.33
C LEU A 189 55.07 22.36 -45.83
N GLU A 190 55.87 21.51 -46.48
CA GLU A 190 55.73 21.19 -47.90
C GLU A 190 54.53 20.26 -48.14
N ALA A 191 54.36 19.24 -47.29
CA ALA A 191 53.17 18.39 -47.30
C ALA A 191 51.88 19.19 -47.06
N ILE A 192 51.90 20.19 -46.18
CA ILE A 192 50.77 21.12 -45.96
C ILE A 192 50.55 21.99 -47.20
N ARG A 193 51.61 22.55 -47.80
CA ARG A 193 51.53 23.36 -49.03
C ARG A 193 50.85 22.60 -50.17
N ILE A 194 51.24 21.35 -50.40
CA ILE A 194 50.64 20.46 -51.40
C ILE A 194 49.19 20.11 -51.03
N SER A 195 48.93 19.76 -49.76
CA SER A 195 47.59 19.38 -49.28
C SER A 195 46.57 20.52 -49.37
N CYS A 196 46.99 21.77 -49.14
CA CYS A 196 46.14 22.95 -49.28
C CYS A 196 45.96 23.38 -50.74
N ALA A 197 47.00 23.26 -51.57
CA ALA A 197 46.94 23.57 -53.00
C ALA A 197 46.13 22.52 -53.80
N GLY A 198 46.11 21.27 -53.34
CA GLY A 198 45.40 20.14 -53.94
C GLY A 198 44.02 19.84 -53.34
N TYR A 199 43.59 18.59 -53.52
CA TYR A 199 42.30 18.05 -53.13
C TYR A 199 42.51 16.84 -52.19
N PRO A 200 42.66 17.08 -50.87
CA PRO A 200 43.07 16.06 -49.91
C PRO A 200 41.99 15.03 -49.59
N THR A 201 40.76 15.19 -50.09
CA THR A 201 39.68 14.21 -49.93
C THR A 201 39.13 13.80 -51.28
N LYS A 202 39.16 12.49 -51.54
CA LYS A 202 38.85 11.85 -52.83
C LYS A 202 37.90 10.69 -52.57
N ARG A 203 36.81 10.56 -53.32
CA ARG A 203 35.82 9.48 -53.20
C ARG A 203 35.30 9.07 -54.56
N THR A 204 34.98 7.80 -54.79
CA THR A 204 34.27 7.39 -56.02
C THR A 204 32.88 8.00 -56.05
N PHE A 205 32.25 8.12 -57.22
CA PHE A 205 30.88 8.62 -57.29
C PHE A 205 29.91 7.72 -56.51
N GLU A 206 30.04 6.39 -56.61
CA GLU A 206 29.29 5.42 -55.80
C GLU A 206 29.41 5.68 -54.28
N GLU A 207 30.62 5.76 -53.71
CA GLU A 207 30.84 6.05 -52.28
C GLU A 207 30.28 7.42 -51.86
N PHE A 208 30.35 8.41 -52.75
CA PHE A 208 29.83 9.74 -52.50
C PHE A 208 28.29 9.76 -52.50
N LEU A 209 27.66 9.01 -53.40
CA LEU A 209 26.21 8.92 -53.54
C LEU A 209 25.56 8.08 -52.44
N ASP A 210 26.16 6.96 -52.01
CA ASP A 210 25.69 6.22 -50.83
C ASP A 210 25.73 7.10 -49.56
N ARG A 211 26.87 7.79 -49.34
CA ARG A 211 27.04 8.63 -48.15
C ARG A 211 26.13 9.86 -48.18
N PHE A 212 26.04 10.57 -49.30
CA PHE A 212 25.45 11.92 -49.38
C PHE A 212 24.20 12.06 -50.24
N GLY A 213 23.76 11.02 -50.96
CA GLY A 213 22.53 11.04 -51.75
C GLY A 213 21.30 11.47 -50.95
N MET A 214 21.26 11.13 -49.66
CA MET A 214 20.20 11.56 -48.73
C MET A 214 20.12 13.09 -48.48
N LEU A 215 21.12 13.87 -48.92
CA LEU A 215 21.08 15.34 -48.92
C LEU A 215 20.30 15.91 -50.13
N ALA A 216 20.18 15.14 -51.21
CA ALA A 216 19.46 15.51 -52.41
C ALA A 216 18.66 14.32 -52.97
N PRO A 217 17.62 13.84 -52.26
CA PRO A 217 16.80 12.71 -52.72
C PRO A 217 16.20 12.95 -54.12
N ASP A 218 15.84 14.20 -54.43
CA ASP A 218 15.31 14.66 -55.72
C ASP A 218 16.25 14.45 -56.93
N VAL A 219 17.48 14.00 -56.71
CA VAL A 219 18.56 13.89 -57.71
C VAL A 219 18.91 12.43 -58.05
N LEU A 220 18.49 11.47 -57.22
CA LEU A 220 18.89 10.06 -57.32
C LEU A 220 18.11 9.26 -58.39
N ASP A 221 16.99 9.77 -58.90
CA ASP A 221 16.16 9.07 -59.89
C ASP A 221 16.80 9.06 -61.29
N GLY A 222 17.62 8.04 -61.55
CA GLY A 222 18.06 7.65 -62.91
C GLY A 222 19.09 8.58 -63.57
N SER A 223 19.70 9.50 -62.83
CA SER A 223 20.76 10.36 -63.33
C SER A 223 22.13 9.67 -63.31
N ASP A 224 22.99 10.05 -64.25
CA ASP A 224 24.40 9.67 -64.34
C ASP A 224 25.15 10.06 -63.05
N GLU A 225 25.93 9.14 -62.47
CA GLU A 225 26.53 9.26 -61.13
C GLU A 225 27.36 10.55 -60.95
N LYS A 226 28.08 10.95 -62.01
CA LYS A 226 28.85 12.20 -62.03
C LYS A 226 27.94 13.43 -61.96
N LYS A 227 26.80 13.41 -62.66
CA LYS A 227 25.79 14.48 -62.63
C LYS A 227 25.08 14.55 -61.28
N ALA A 228 24.74 13.39 -60.70
CA ALA A 228 24.14 13.32 -59.37
C ALA A 228 25.08 13.88 -58.28
N SER A 229 26.38 13.56 -58.38
CA SER A 229 27.42 14.09 -57.49
C SER A 229 27.59 15.61 -57.62
N ILE A 230 27.59 16.14 -58.85
CA ILE A 230 27.60 17.60 -59.12
C ILE A 230 26.39 18.29 -58.48
N ALA A 231 25.18 17.77 -58.73
CA ALA A 231 23.96 18.38 -58.21
C ALA A 231 23.86 18.33 -56.68
N ILE A 232 24.49 17.35 -56.00
CA ILE A 232 24.66 17.37 -54.54
C ILE A 232 25.60 18.51 -54.12
N CYS A 233 26.79 18.61 -54.72
CA CYS A 233 27.77 19.65 -54.38
C CYS A 233 27.22 21.07 -54.59
N ASP A 234 26.51 21.30 -55.70
CA ASP A 234 25.91 22.60 -56.04
C ASP A 234 24.74 22.94 -55.10
N LYS A 235 23.87 21.97 -54.78
CA LYS A 235 22.76 22.16 -53.84
C LYS A 235 23.23 22.42 -52.40
N MET A 236 24.44 21.94 -52.05
CA MET A 236 25.10 22.25 -50.79
C MET A 236 25.97 23.52 -50.84
N GLY A 237 26.16 24.13 -52.02
CA GLY A 237 26.88 25.39 -52.19
C GLY A 237 28.41 25.30 -52.12
N LEU A 238 28.98 24.11 -52.32
CA LEU A 238 30.43 23.89 -52.25
C LEU A 238 31.18 24.66 -53.36
N LYS A 239 32.30 25.30 -53.00
CA LYS A 239 33.11 26.10 -53.92
C LYS A 239 34.48 25.47 -54.18
N GLY A 240 34.92 25.42 -55.44
CA GLY A 240 36.25 24.92 -55.79
C GLY A 240 36.48 23.44 -55.50
N TYR A 241 35.40 22.63 -55.52
CA TYR A 241 35.48 21.19 -55.71
C TYR A 241 35.82 20.86 -57.18
N GLN A 242 36.25 19.64 -57.46
CA GLN A 242 36.49 19.14 -58.83
C GLN A 242 35.89 17.75 -59.05
N MET A 243 35.64 17.41 -60.31
CA MET A 243 34.97 16.16 -60.71
C MET A 243 35.77 15.43 -61.79
N GLY A 244 36.51 14.41 -61.38
CA GLY A 244 37.34 13.58 -62.25
C GLY A 244 36.54 12.64 -63.15
N LYS A 245 37.18 11.60 -63.68
CA LYS A 245 36.54 10.55 -64.49
C LYS A 245 35.80 9.52 -63.64
N THR A 246 36.29 9.23 -62.45
CA THR A 246 35.77 8.18 -61.55
C THR A 246 35.52 8.66 -60.12
N LYS A 247 36.06 9.84 -59.75
CA LYS A 247 36.02 10.36 -58.38
C LYS A 247 35.60 11.83 -58.26
N VAL A 248 34.97 12.14 -57.12
CA VAL A 248 34.79 13.50 -56.58
C VAL A 248 36.06 13.92 -55.84
N PHE A 249 36.51 15.14 -56.06
CA PHE A 249 37.69 15.74 -55.43
C PHE A 249 37.29 16.98 -54.64
N LEU A 250 37.50 16.93 -53.32
CA LEU A 250 37.07 17.96 -52.37
C LEU A 250 38.28 18.65 -51.72
N ARG A 251 38.10 19.93 -51.40
CA ARG A 251 39.05 20.71 -50.59
C ARG A 251 38.93 20.34 -49.11
N ALA A 252 39.97 20.69 -48.34
CA ALA A 252 39.96 20.54 -46.89
C ALA A 252 38.70 21.16 -46.26
N GLY A 253 38.10 20.47 -45.29
CA GLY A 253 36.87 20.90 -44.60
C GLY A 253 35.55 20.58 -45.33
N GLN A 254 35.51 20.48 -46.66
CA GLN A 254 34.24 20.29 -47.41
C GLN A 254 33.54 18.96 -47.10
N MET A 255 34.31 17.88 -46.90
CA MET A 255 33.78 16.60 -46.43
C MET A 255 33.10 16.72 -45.06
N ALA A 256 33.69 17.51 -44.14
CA ALA A 256 33.13 17.75 -42.82
C ALA A 256 31.87 18.64 -42.86
N GLU A 257 31.78 19.60 -43.79
CA GLU A 257 30.55 20.35 -44.02
C GLU A 257 29.42 19.44 -44.53
N LEU A 258 29.69 18.57 -45.52
CA LEU A 258 28.72 17.59 -46.00
C LEU A 258 28.26 16.62 -44.90
N ASP A 259 29.18 16.10 -44.09
CA ASP A 259 28.83 15.23 -42.94
C ASP A 259 28.03 15.98 -41.87
N ALA A 260 28.31 17.27 -41.62
CA ALA A 260 27.51 18.09 -40.71
C ALA A 260 26.07 18.29 -41.21
N ARG A 261 25.88 18.55 -42.52
CA ARG A 261 24.54 18.57 -43.15
C ARG A 261 23.84 17.22 -43.05
N ARG A 262 24.58 16.13 -43.28
CA ARG A 262 24.07 14.74 -43.19
C ARG A 262 23.58 14.42 -41.78
N ALA A 263 24.38 14.78 -40.77
CA ALA A 263 24.00 14.66 -39.37
C ALA A 263 22.75 15.49 -39.03
N GLU A 264 22.61 16.70 -39.57
CA GLU A 264 21.42 17.54 -39.37
C GLU A 264 20.13 16.88 -39.91
N VAL A 265 20.19 16.27 -41.10
CA VAL A 265 19.06 15.55 -41.73
C VAL A 265 18.74 14.27 -40.94
N LEU A 266 19.75 13.46 -40.59
CA LEU A 266 19.56 12.27 -39.75
C LEU A 266 18.94 12.63 -38.39
N ALA A 267 19.41 13.70 -37.74
CA ALA A 267 18.86 14.17 -36.48
C ALA A 267 17.42 14.70 -36.60
N LYS A 268 17.02 15.26 -37.75
CA LYS A 268 15.61 15.61 -38.02
C LYS A 268 14.75 14.35 -38.15
N ALA A 269 15.18 13.36 -38.94
CA ALA A 269 14.47 12.10 -39.12
C ALA A 269 14.32 11.32 -37.79
N ALA A 270 15.40 11.18 -37.03
CA ALA A 270 15.41 10.53 -35.72
C ALA A 270 14.43 11.21 -34.75
N ARG A 271 14.40 12.54 -34.68
CA ARG A 271 13.44 13.29 -33.84
C ARG A 271 11.98 13.04 -34.23
N LEU A 272 11.66 12.90 -35.52
CA LEU A 272 10.30 12.58 -35.98
C LEU A 272 9.86 11.18 -35.53
N ILE A 273 10.74 10.18 -35.68
CA ILE A 273 10.51 8.79 -35.25
C ILE A 273 10.36 8.72 -33.73
N GLN A 274 11.31 9.31 -32.98
CA GLN A 274 11.28 9.36 -31.52
C GLN A 274 10.02 10.05 -30.99
N ARG A 275 9.58 11.16 -31.61
CA ARG A 275 8.33 11.84 -31.26
C ARG A 275 7.14 10.89 -31.39
N GLN A 276 7.01 10.21 -32.53
CA GLN A 276 5.89 9.31 -32.79
C GLN A 276 5.87 8.10 -31.82
N ILE A 277 7.03 7.51 -31.54
CA ILE A 277 7.16 6.40 -30.58
C ILE A 277 6.80 6.87 -29.16
N ARG A 278 7.35 8.00 -28.68
CA ARG A 278 7.04 8.56 -27.36
C ARG A 278 5.53 8.87 -27.22
N THR A 279 4.91 9.46 -28.24
CA THR A 279 3.46 9.70 -28.26
C THR A 279 2.65 8.39 -28.26
N HIS A 280 3.09 7.35 -28.95
CA HIS A 280 2.42 6.04 -28.94
C HIS A 280 2.48 5.38 -27.54
N LEU A 281 3.66 5.35 -26.92
CA LEU A 281 3.87 4.75 -25.59
C LEU A 281 3.03 5.47 -24.51
N ALA A 282 3.15 6.80 -24.41
CA ALA A 282 2.36 7.59 -23.46
C ALA A 282 0.84 7.43 -23.68
N ARG A 283 0.39 7.30 -24.93
CA ARG A 283 -1.04 7.03 -25.24
C ARG A 283 -1.47 5.62 -24.81
N LYS A 284 -0.61 4.61 -24.99
CA LYS A 284 -0.86 3.21 -24.57
C LYS A 284 -0.97 3.13 -23.04
N GLU A 285 -0.06 3.77 -22.32
CA GLU A 285 -0.06 3.88 -20.86
C GLU A 285 -1.31 4.61 -20.35
N PHE A 286 -1.60 5.81 -20.87
CA PHE A 286 -2.78 6.59 -20.49
C PHE A 286 -4.10 5.83 -20.71
N ILE A 287 -4.26 5.13 -21.84
CA ILE A 287 -5.45 4.30 -22.11
C ILE A 287 -5.56 3.14 -21.11
N THR A 288 -4.43 2.54 -20.73
CA THR A 288 -4.38 1.42 -19.76
C THR A 288 -4.73 1.90 -18.36
N MET A 289 -4.12 2.99 -17.90
CA MET A 289 -4.43 3.65 -16.63
C MET A 289 -5.91 4.07 -16.57
N LYS A 290 -6.42 4.74 -17.61
CA LYS A 290 -7.83 5.17 -17.69
C LYS A 290 -8.80 3.99 -17.57
N LYS A 291 -8.51 2.84 -18.20
CA LYS A 291 -9.31 1.61 -18.06
C LYS A 291 -9.32 1.12 -16.62
N ALA A 292 -8.16 1.04 -15.97
CA ALA A 292 -8.04 0.62 -14.57
C ALA A 292 -8.77 1.56 -13.61
N THR A 293 -8.62 2.88 -13.77
CA THR A 293 -9.34 3.88 -12.96
C THR A 293 -10.86 3.76 -13.12
N ILE A 294 -11.37 3.62 -14.34
CA ILE A 294 -12.81 3.43 -14.60
C ILE A 294 -13.32 2.13 -13.96
N HIS A 295 -12.55 1.05 -14.02
CA HIS A 295 -12.90 -0.22 -13.38
C HIS A 295 -12.98 -0.09 -11.85
N MET A 296 -11.97 0.51 -11.22
CA MET A 296 -11.94 0.78 -9.78
C MET A 296 -13.11 1.68 -9.34
N GLN A 297 -13.39 2.76 -10.08
CA GLN A 297 -14.55 3.62 -9.81
C GLN A 297 -15.90 2.89 -9.98
N LYS A 298 -16.02 1.96 -10.94
CA LYS A 298 -17.22 1.12 -11.11
C LYS A 298 -17.46 0.25 -9.87
N ILE A 299 -16.40 -0.39 -9.36
CA ILE A 299 -16.48 -1.21 -8.14
C ILE A 299 -16.90 -0.35 -6.94
N TRP A 300 -16.26 0.81 -6.74
CA TRP A 300 -16.57 1.69 -5.61
C TRP A 300 -17.98 2.27 -5.64
N ARG A 301 -18.47 2.73 -6.81
CA ARG A 301 -19.87 3.18 -6.97
C ARG A 301 -20.85 2.04 -6.66
N ALA A 302 -20.56 0.81 -7.08
CA ALA A 302 -21.38 -0.35 -6.78
C ALA A 302 -21.30 -0.81 -5.31
N LYS A 303 -20.16 -0.59 -4.62
CA LYS A 303 -20.01 -0.86 -3.19
C LYS A 303 -20.85 0.12 -2.36
N LEU A 304 -20.68 1.43 -2.59
CA LEU A 304 -21.41 2.49 -1.89
C LEU A 304 -22.93 2.33 -2.05
N ALA A 305 -23.41 1.96 -3.24
CA ALA A 305 -24.83 1.70 -3.50
C ALA A 305 -25.36 0.47 -2.74
N ARG A 306 -24.54 -0.56 -2.50
CA ARG A 306 -24.92 -1.73 -1.68
C ARG A 306 -24.95 -1.39 -0.19
N GLU A 307 -23.95 -0.67 0.30
CA GLU A 307 -23.87 -0.25 1.70
C GLU A 307 -25.10 0.60 2.09
N LEU A 308 -25.42 1.61 1.28
CA LEU A 308 -26.63 2.42 1.45
C LEU A 308 -27.92 1.57 1.42
N TYR A 309 -28.02 0.61 0.50
CA TYR A 309 -29.20 -0.25 0.39
C TYR A 309 -29.33 -1.22 1.58
N ASP A 310 -28.23 -1.75 2.09
CA ASP A 310 -28.26 -2.62 3.28
C ASP A 310 -28.59 -1.84 4.56
N ASP A 311 -28.20 -0.58 4.68
CA ASP A 311 -28.66 0.30 5.77
C ASP A 311 -30.16 0.64 5.64
N MET A 312 -30.66 0.97 4.45
CA MET A 312 -32.11 1.10 4.22
C MET A 312 -32.88 -0.18 4.55
N ARG A 313 -32.30 -1.37 4.28
CA ARG A 313 -32.88 -2.67 4.67
C ARG A 313 -32.87 -2.87 6.20
N ARG A 314 -31.78 -2.51 6.89
CA ARG A 314 -31.67 -2.56 8.36
C ARG A 314 -32.71 -1.66 9.03
N GLU A 315 -32.87 -0.43 8.55
CA GLU A 315 -33.89 0.50 9.03
C GLU A 315 -35.31 -0.06 8.80
N ALA A 316 -35.62 -0.49 7.58
CA ALA A 316 -36.92 -1.07 7.25
C ALA A 316 -37.24 -2.33 8.08
N ALA A 317 -36.24 -3.18 8.35
CA ALA A 317 -36.38 -4.34 9.23
C ALA A 317 -36.63 -3.92 10.69
N SER A 318 -35.86 -2.96 11.22
CA SER A 318 -36.04 -2.39 12.55
C SER A 318 -37.45 -1.80 12.73
N ILE A 319 -37.91 -0.97 11.78
CA ILE A 319 -39.26 -0.38 11.79
C ILE A 319 -40.34 -1.46 11.76
N ARG A 320 -40.17 -2.53 10.95
CA ARG A 320 -41.10 -3.68 10.95
C ARG A 320 -41.14 -4.39 12.29
N ILE A 321 -40.00 -4.74 12.87
CA ILE A 321 -39.92 -5.41 14.18
C ILE A 321 -40.58 -4.54 15.25
N GLN A 322 -40.22 -3.25 15.32
CA GLN A 322 -40.82 -2.30 16.26
C GLN A 322 -42.33 -2.18 16.08
N LYS A 323 -42.84 -2.11 14.84
CA LYS A 323 -44.28 -2.09 14.54
C LYS A 323 -44.98 -3.35 15.08
N HIS A 324 -44.43 -4.54 14.84
CA HIS A 324 -45.02 -5.79 15.33
C HIS A 324 -44.98 -5.91 16.85
N VAL A 325 -43.87 -5.54 17.51
CA VAL A 325 -43.74 -5.55 18.98
C VAL A 325 -44.68 -4.55 19.64
N ARG A 326 -44.75 -3.30 19.16
CA ARG A 326 -45.68 -2.28 19.67
C ARG A 326 -47.14 -2.74 19.54
N ALA A 327 -47.52 -3.29 18.38
CA ALA A 327 -48.87 -3.80 18.14
C ALA A 327 -49.21 -5.04 18.98
N HIS A 328 -48.24 -5.94 19.23
CA HIS A 328 -48.45 -7.09 20.11
C HIS A 328 -48.64 -6.64 21.57
N ARG A 329 -47.76 -5.79 22.11
CA ARG A 329 -47.89 -5.24 23.48
C ARG A 329 -49.23 -4.55 23.69
N ALA A 330 -49.67 -3.72 22.74
CA ALA A 330 -50.97 -3.05 22.80
C ALA A 330 -52.15 -4.03 22.84
N ARG A 331 -52.11 -5.10 22.02
CA ARG A 331 -53.15 -6.15 22.06
C ARG A 331 -53.17 -6.94 23.37
N VAL A 332 -52.01 -7.32 23.91
CA VAL A 332 -51.92 -8.04 25.19
C VAL A 332 -52.45 -7.19 26.34
N TYR A 333 -52.08 -5.90 26.40
CA TYR A 333 -52.59 -4.98 27.41
C TYR A 333 -54.12 -4.80 27.31
N TYR A 334 -54.64 -4.57 26.10
CA TYR A 334 -56.08 -4.43 25.89
C TYR A 334 -56.85 -5.72 26.23
N ALA A 335 -56.36 -6.89 25.83
CA ALA A 335 -56.98 -8.18 26.14
C ALA A 335 -56.99 -8.48 27.64
N SER A 336 -55.91 -8.14 28.36
CA SER A 336 -55.84 -8.23 29.82
C SER A 336 -56.88 -7.32 30.49
N LEU A 337 -56.92 -6.04 30.10
CA LEU A 337 -57.90 -5.06 30.62
C LEU A 337 -59.35 -5.49 30.32
N GLN A 338 -59.61 -6.00 29.11
CA GLN A 338 -60.91 -6.53 28.71
C GLN A 338 -61.31 -7.76 29.55
N ALA A 339 -60.38 -8.68 29.81
CA ALA A 339 -60.63 -9.84 30.67
C ALA A 339 -60.95 -9.41 32.12
N SER A 340 -60.17 -8.49 32.70
CA SER A 340 -60.46 -7.92 34.03
C SER A 340 -61.83 -7.23 34.07
N ALA A 341 -62.18 -6.46 33.04
CA ALA A 341 -63.48 -5.81 32.95
C ALA A 341 -64.64 -6.83 32.84
N ILE A 342 -64.47 -7.93 32.10
CA ILE A 342 -65.46 -9.02 32.00
C ILE A 342 -65.62 -9.75 33.34
N VAL A 343 -64.54 -10.00 34.08
CA VAL A 343 -64.58 -10.59 35.44
C VAL A 343 -65.35 -9.68 36.41
N ILE A 344 -65.06 -8.36 36.40
CA ILE A 344 -65.78 -7.38 37.24
C ILE A 344 -67.27 -7.31 36.84
N GLN A 345 -67.58 -7.20 35.54
CA GLN A 345 -68.97 -7.13 35.07
C GLN A 345 -69.77 -8.40 35.36
N SER A 346 -69.19 -9.58 35.20
CA SER A 346 -69.85 -10.85 35.52
C SER A 346 -70.06 -11.00 37.03
N GLY A 347 -69.08 -10.61 37.86
CA GLY A 347 -69.23 -10.51 39.31
C GLY A 347 -70.35 -9.56 39.74
N LEU A 348 -70.45 -8.37 39.14
CA LEU A 348 -71.51 -7.40 39.40
C LEU A 348 -72.89 -7.90 38.95
N ARG A 349 -73.01 -8.53 37.78
CA ARG A 349 -74.25 -9.17 37.30
C ARG A 349 -74.69 -10.30 38.24
N ALA A 350 -73.76 -11.13 38.69
CA ALA A 350 -74.03 -12.18 39.68
C ALA A 350 -74.45 -11.61 41.04
N LEU A 351 -73.85 -10.51 41.49
CA LEU A 351 -74.24 -9.80 42.70
C LEU A 351 -75.64 -9.19 42.58
N ALA A 352 -75.98 -8.57 41.45
CA ALA A 352 -77.32 -8.04 41.19
C ALA A 352 -78.38 -9.16 41.19
N ALA A 353 -78.13 -10.28 40.51
CA ALA A 353 -79.00 -11.45 40.52
C ALA A 353 -79.17 -12.05 41.93
N ARG A 354 -78.08 -12.12 42.72
CA ARG A 354 -78.11 -12.54 44.13
C ARG A 354 -78.88 -11.55 45.02
N ASN A 355 -78.82 -10.25 44.75
CA ASN A 355 -79.58 -9.22 45.45
C ASN A 355 -81.08 -9.36 45.17
N GLU A 356 -81.47 -9.49 43.90
CA GLU A 356 -82.85 -9.69 43.49
C GLU A 356 -83.42 -11.02 44.04
N TYR A 357 -82.63 -12.10 44.03
CA TYR A 357 -83.00 -13.35 44.69
C TYR A 357 -83.17 -13.17 46.22
N ARG A 358 -82.27 -12.45 46.89
CA ARG A 358 -82.40 -12.13 48.33
C ARG A 358 -83.64 -11.29 48.61
N TYR A 359 -83.99 -10.33 47.75
CA TYR A 359 -85.22 -9.55 47.84
C TYR A 359 -86.45 -10.43 47.67
N ARG A 360 -86.57 -11.18 46.57
CA ARG A 360 -87.66 -12.16 46.34
C ARG A 360 -87.81 -13.15 47.49
N ARG A 361 -86.71 -13.62 48.09
CA ARG A 361 -86.72 -14.53 49.25
C ARG A 361 -87.27 -13.85 50.51
N ARG A 362 -86.88 -12.60 50.79
CA ARG A 362 -87.44 -11.78 51.88
C ARG A 362 -88.93 -11.52 51.67
N THR A 363 -89.33 -11.13 50.45
CA THR A 363 -90.74 -10.89 50.11
C THR A 363 -91.57 -12.16 50.24
N LYS A 364 -91.13 -13.30 49.71
CA LYS A 364 -91.82 -14.59 49.85
C LYS A 364 -91.94 -15.07 51.31
N ALA A 365 -90.96 -14.75 52.16
CA ALA A 365 -91.04 -14.99 53.61
C ALA A 365 -92.07 -14.05 54.28
N SER A 366 -92.05 -12.76 53.95
CA SER A 366 -93.05 -11.78 54.41
C SER A 366 -94.47 -12.20 54.01
N THR A 367 -94.68 -12.61 52.75
CA THR A 367 -95.98 -13.13 52.28
C THR A 367 -96.42 -14.36 53.07
N LYS A 368 -95.53 -15.31 53.39
CA LYS A 368 -95.87 -16.47 54.25
C LYS A 368 -96.32 -16.05 55.66
N ILE A 369 -95.66 -15.05 56.25
CA ILE A 369 -96.04 -14.51 57.57
C ILE A 369 -97.39 -13.81 57.48
N GLN A 370 -97.59 -12.96 56.47
CA GLN A 370 -98.85 -12.23 56.24
C GLN A 370 -100.03 -13.17 55.96
N THR A 371 -99.86 -14.22 55.15
CA THR A 371 -100.96 -15.18 54.88
C THR A 371 -101.31 -16.00 56.11
N GLN A 372 -100.32 -16.43 56.91
CA GLN A 372 -100.59 -17.13 58.17
C GLN A 372 -101.25 -16.22 59.22
N TRP A 373 -100.84 -14.94 59.31
CA TRP A 373 -101.52 -13.96 60.17
C TRP A 373 -102.97 -13.72 59.73
N ARG A 374 -103.22 -13.50 58.43
CA ARG A 374 -104.59 -13.38 57.87
C ARG A 374 -105.43 -14.64 58.12
N LYS A 375 -104.83 -15.83 58.01
CA LYS A 375 -105.50 -17.11 58.35
C LYS A 375 -105.89 -17.16 59.83
N VAL A 376 -105.00 -16.76 60.74
CA VAL A 376 -105.30 -16.70 62.18
C VAL A 376 -106.40 -15.67 62.47
N GLN A 377 -106.33 -14.48 61.87
CA GLN A 377 -107.37 -13.45 61.98
C GLN A 377 -108.74 -13.97 61.53
N ALA A 378 -108.82 -14.57 60.35
CA ALA A 378 -110.06 -15.16 59.82
C ALA A 378 -110.58 -16.32 60.69
N LEU A 379 -109.69 -17.18 61.21
CA LEU A 379 -110.07 -18.25 62.14
C LEU A 379 -110.58 -17.72 63.48
N CYS A 380 -110.03 -16.62 64.01
CA CYS A 380 -110.53 -15.96 65.21
C CYS A 380 -111.91 -15.35 64.98
N SER A 381 -112.11 -14.64 63.86
CA SER A 381 -113.43 -14.10 63.48
C SER A 381 -114.47 -15.21 63.30
N TYR A 382 -114.13 -16.30 62.61
CA TYR A 382 -115.01 -17.46 62.46
C TYR A 382 -115.32 -18.15 63.81
N LYS A 383 -114.32 -18.32 64.69
CA LYS A 383 -114.54 -18.88 66.04
C LYS A 383 -115.50 -18.00 66.85
N GLN A 384 -115.32 -16.68 66.80
CA GLN A 384 -116.20 -15.74 67.50
C GLN A 384 -117.62 -15.75 66.91
N GLN A 385 -117.76 -15.74 65.58
CA GLN A 385 -119.06 -15.83 64.92
C GLN A 385 -119.76 -17.17 65.22
N LYS A 386 -119.03 -18.30 65.20
CA LYS A 386 -119.54 -19.62 65.62
C LYS A 386 -119.99 -19.60 67.08
N LYS A 387 -119.23 -18.99 68.00
CA LYS A 387 -119.62 -18.83 69.41
C LYS A 387 -120.93 -18.03 69.54
N SER A 388 -121.03 -16.88 68.86
CA SER A 388 -122.24 -16.06 68.84
C SER A 388 -123.46 -16.81 68.25
N THR A 389 -123.28 -17.53 67.14
CA THR A 389 -124.34 -18.33 66.53
C THR A 389 -124.79 -19.49 67.44
N VAL A 390 -123.87 -20.17 68.12
CA VAL A 390 -124.23 -21.22 69.09
C VAL A 390 -125.00 -20.64 70.28
N ILE A 391 -124.59 -19.48 70.81
CA ILE A 391 -125.34 -18.77 71.87
C ILE A 391 -126.75 -18.43 71.38
N LEU A 392 -126.88 -17.84 70.17
CA LEU A 392 -128.17 -17.50 69.58
C LEU A 392 -129.05 -18.73 69.33
N GLN A 393 -128.48 -19.85 68.88
CA GLN A 393 -129.19 -21.12 68.72
C GLN A 393 -129.67 -21.69 70.06
N CYS A 394 -128.86 -21.61 71.12
CA CYS A 394 -129.27 -22.04 72.47
C CYS A 394 -130.38 -21.15 73.03
N LEU A 395 -130.30 -19.82 72.85
CA LEU A 395 -131.37 -18.89 73.20
C LEU A 395 -132.66 -19.15 72.39
N TRP A 396 -132.54 -19.49 71.10
CA TRP A 396 -133.69 -19.85 70.26
C TRP A 396 -134.33 -21.18 70.70
N ARG A 397 -133.53 -22.22 70.96
CA ARG A 397 -134.02 -23.50 71.54
C ARG A 397 -134.74 -23.25 72.86
N ALA A 398 -134.18 -22.43 73.75
CA ALA A 398 -134.82 -22.03 75.01
C ALA A 398 -136.10 -21.20 74.80
N LYS A 399 -136.20 -20.38 73.75
CA LYS A 399 -137.42 -19.65 73.37
C LYS A 399 -138.51 -20.61 72.85
N VAL A 400 -138.14 -21.61 72.05
CA VAL A 400 -139.06 -22.66 71.57
C VAL A 400 -139.58 -23.50 72.73
N ALA A 401 -138.70 -24.00 73.62
CA ALA A 401 -139.11 -24.73 74.82
C ALA A 401 -140.03 -23.91 75.74
N ARG A 402 -139.78 -22.60 75.90
CA ARG A 402 -140.69 -21.68 76.61
C ARG A 402 -142.03 -21.46 75.89
N LYS A 403 -142.10 -21.60 74.56
CA LYS A 403 -143.37 -21.55 73.79
C LYS A 403 -144.16 -22.84 73.96
N GLU A 404 -143.51 -24.00 73.93
CA GLU A 404 -144.13 -25.31 74.22
C GLU A 404 -144.71 -25.34 75.65
N LEU A 405 -143.93 -24.90 76.65
CA LEU A 405 -144.41 -24.81 78.04
C LEU A 405 -145.63 -23.89 78.20
N ARG A 406 -145.74 -22.83 77.38
CA ARG A 406 -146.93 -21.96 77.35
C ARG A 406 -148.15 -22.66 76.73
N LYS A 407 -148.00 -23.46 75.67
CA LYS A 407 -149.10 -24.28 75.13
C LYS A 407 -149.64 -25.25 76.19
N LEU A 408 -148.76 -25.99 76.85
CA LEU A 408 -149.13 -26.96 77.89
C LEU A 408 -149.87 -26.28 79.06
N LYS A 409 -149.45 -25.07 79.45
CA LYS A 409 -150.17 -24.25 80.46
C LYS A 409 -151.50 -23.65 79.98
N MET A 410 -151.79 -23.61 78.68
CA MET A 410 -153.11 -23.23 78.15
C MET A 410 -154.06 -24.44 78.18
N ALA A 411 -153.63 -25.60 77.68
CA ALA A 411 -154.43 -26.84 77.72
C ALA A 411 -154.82 -27.24 79.16
N ALA A 412 -153.93 -27.01 80.13
CA ALA A 412 -154.20 -27.22 81.55
C ALA A 412 -155.17 -26.20 82.21
N ARG A 413 -155.67 -25.20 81.46
CA ARG A 413 -156.73 -24.27 81.91
C ARG A 413 -158.10 -24.65 81.34
N GLU A 414 -158.15 -25.18 80.13
CA GLU A 414 -159.39 -25.65 79.49
C GLU A 414 -160.01 -26.82 80.27
N THR A 415 -159.19 -27.69 80.85
CA THR A 415 -159.63 -28.76 81.76
C THR A 415 -160.13 -28.27 83.13
N GLY A 416 -159.81 -27.04 83.53
CA GLY A 416 -160.32 -26.43 84.76
C GLY A 416 -161.76 -25.93 84.62
N ALA A 417 -162.06 -25.23 83.52
CA ALA A 417 -163.38 -24.65 83.25
C ALA A 417 -164.50 -25.71 83.18
N LEU A 418 -164.18 -26.91 82.67
CA LEU A 418 -165.10 -28.06 82.66
C LEU A 418 -165.46 -28.60 84.05
N LYS A 419 -164.61 -28.37 85.07
CA LYS A 419 -164.87 -28.78 86.45
C LYS A 419 -165.77 -27.78 87.17
N GLU A 420 -165.50 -26.48 87.04
CA GLU A 420 -166.35 -25.41 87.58
C GLU A 420 -167.78 -25.41 87.02
N ALA A 421 -168.00 -25.98 85.84
CA ALA A 421 -169.32 -26.18 85.26
C ALA A 421 -170.15 -27.27 85.97
N LYS A 422 -169.50 -28.32 86.52
CA LYS A 422 -170.17 -29.39 87.28
C LYS A 422 -170.58 -28.90 88.66
N ASP A 423 -169.65 -28.30 89.39
CA ASP A 423 -169.84 -27.87 90.79
C ASP A 423 -170.96 -26.81 90.94
N LYS A 424 -171.34 -26.12 89.85
CA LYS A 424 -172.47 -25.18 89.78
C LYS A 424 -173.85 -25.83 89.65
N LEU A 425 -173.96 -27.09 89.21
CA LEU A 425 -175.23 -27.82 89.26
C LEU A 425 -175.48 -28.39 90.66
N GLU A 426 -174.47 -28.97 91.29
CA GLU A 426 -174.62 -29.63 92.60
C GLU A 426 -175.08 -28.65 93.68
N LYS A 427 -174.51 -27.43 93.72
CA LYS A 427 -174.92 -26.37 94.65
C LYS A 427 -176.36 -25.86 94.49
N ARG A 428 -177.01 -26.08 93.33
CA ARG A 428 -178.44 -25.75 93.15
C ARG A 428 -179.39 -26.78 93.77
N VAL A 429 -178.89 -27.96 94.12
CA VAL A 429 -179.67 -28.99 94.83
C VAL A 429 -179.63 -28.72 96.35
N GLU A 430 -178.45 -28.37 96.88
CA GLU A 430 -178.22 -28.15 98.31
C GLU A 430 -179.00 -26.95 98.90
N GLU A 431 -179.17 -25.86 98.13
CA GLU A 431 -179.91 -24.68 98.58
C GLU A 431 -181.41 -24.95 98.81
N LEU A 432 -181.97 -25.94 98.11
CA LEU A 432 -183.39 -26.31 98.22
C LEU A 432 -183.67 -27.24 99.42
N THR A 433 -182.72 -28.10 99.81
CA THR A 433 -182.85 -28.93 101.01
C THR A 433 -182.64 -28.13 102.30
N TRP A 434 -181.71 -27.17 102.32
CA TRP A 434 -181.35 -26.45 103.56
C TRP A 434 -182.51 -25.67 104.20
N ARG A 435 -183.48 -25.20 103.40
CA ARG A 435 -184.63 -24.42 103.91
C ARG A 435 -185.65 -25.23 104.73
N LEU A 436 -185.54 -26.56 104.78
CA LEU A 436 -186.54 -27.43 105.45
C LEU A 436 -186.13 -27.87 106.88
N ASP A 437 -184.83 -27.92 107.21
CA ASP A 437 -184.37 -28.42 108.51
C ASP A 437 -184.19 -27.33 109.59
N VAL A 438 -184.06 -26.06 109.21
CA VAL A 438 -183.88 -24.94 110.16
C VAL A 438 -185.03 -24.83 111.18
N GLU A 439 -186.25 -25.24 110.80
CA GLU A 439 -187.44 -25.21 111.66
C GLU A 439 -187.38 -26.22 112.84
N LYS A 440 -186.42 -27.15 112.86
CA LYS A 440 -186.40 -28.27 113.83
C LYS A 440 -185.55 -28.06 115.08
N HIS A 441 -184.60 -27.11 115.11
CA HIS A 441 -183.53 -27.12 116.12
C HIS A 441 -183.56 -26.03 117.21
N MET A 442 -184.56 -25.13 117.24
CA MET A 442 -184.75 -24.17 118.35
C MET A 442 -185.29 -24.80 119.67
N ARG A 443 -184.96 -26.06 119.98
CA ARG A 443 -185.58 -26.81 121.11
C ARG A 443 -184.61 -27.54 122.06
N VAL A 444 -183.30 -27.54 121.81
CA VAL A 444 -182.36 -28.45 122.52
C VAL A 444 -181.47 -27.74 123.55
N ASP A 445 -181.07 -26.49 123.33
CA ASP A 445 -179.94 -25.86 124.03
C ASP A 445 -180.27 -25.28 125.43
N LEU A 446 -180.96 -26.02 126.30
CA LEU A 446 -181.40 -25.53 127.62
C LEU A 446 -180.92 -26.35 128.85
N GLU A 447 -180.38 -27.56 128.68
CA GLU A 447 -180.22 -28.49 129.82
C GLU A 447 -178.82 -28.57 130.48
N GLU A 448 -177.70 -28.48 129.75
CA GLU A 448 -176.38 -28.86 130.30
C GLU A 448 -175.44 -27.69 130.65
N ALA A 449 -175.38 -27.32 131.93
CA ALA A 449 -174.56 -26.20 132.42
C ALA A 449 -173.94 -26.38 133.84
N LYS A 450 -173.80 -27.60 134.38
CA LYS A 450 -173.37 -27.83 135.79
C LYS A 450 -172.38 -28.98 136.05
N GLY A 451 -171.48 -29.26 135.11
CA GLY A 451 -170.42 -30.25 135.28
C GLY A 451 -169.07 -29.68 135.76
N GLN A 452 -168.59 -30.16 136.93
CA GLN A 452 -167.19 -30.16 137.42
C GLN A 452 -166.57 -28.86 138.00
N GLU A 453 -166.23 -28.90 139.30
CA GLU A 453 -165.23 -28.00 139.93
C GLU A 453 -164.43 -28.67 141.09
N ILE A 454 -164.10 -29.97 140.99
CA ILE A 454 -163.30 -30.68 142.04
C ILE A 454 -162.29 -31.65 141.40
N LEU A 455 -160.96 -31.35 141.50
CA LEU A 455 -159.77 -32.26 141.57
C LEU A 455 -158.45 -31.64 140.97
N LYS A 456 -157.52 -31.02 141.76
CA LYS A 456 -156.11 -30.73 141.27
C LYS A 456 -154.99 -30.21 142.25
N LEU A 457 -153.98 -31.02 142.70
CA LEU A 457 -152.68 -30.59 143.38
C LEU A 457 -151.44 -31.68 143.35
N GLN A 458 -150.25 -31.61 142.55
CA GLN A 458 -148.86 -32.42 142.59
C GLN A 458 -147.63 -32.45 141.44
N ASN A 459 -146.30 -32.85 141.74
CA ASN A 459 -145.07 -33.65 141.09
C ASN A 459 -143.83 -33.26 140.05
N ALA A 460 -142.59 -33.98 139.98
CA ALA A 460 -141.24 -33.79 139.15
C ALA A 460 -140.06 -34.97 139.18
N LEU A 461 -138.73 -35.15 138.70
CA LEU A 461 -137.60 -34.91 137.59
C LEU A 461 -136.13 -35.65 137.88
N GLN A 462 -134.86 -35.81 137.24
CA GLN A 462 -133.97 -35.76 135.92
C GLN A 462 -132.38 -36.29 135.98
N GLU A 463 -131.44 -36.47 134.91
CA GLU A 463 -129.95 -37.05 134.91
C GLU A 463 -128.77 -36.79 133.73
N MET A 464 -127.54 -37.51 133.55
CA MET A 464 -126.11 -37.15 132.94
C MET A 464 -125.13 -38.11 131.97
N GLN A 465 -123.77 -37.87 131.61
CA GLN A 465 -122.84 -38.54 130.49
C GLN A 465 -121.18 -38.34 130.24
N GLY A 466 -120.28 -39.26 129.62
CA GLY A 466 -118.99 -39.04 128.68
C GLY A 466 -117.44 -39.70 128.72
N ARG A 467 -116.60 -40.04 127.61
CA ARG A 467 -115.01 -40.33 127.47
C ARG A 467 -114.16 -40.48 126.02
N LEU A 468 -112.92 -41.15 125.83
CA LEU A 468 -111.64 -41.00 124.87
C LEU A 468 -110.56 -42.25 124.67
N ASP A 469 -109.37 -42.54 123.91
CA ASP A 469 -108.40 -42.19 122.70
C ASP A 469 -107.05 -43.14 122.33
N GLU A 470 -106.18 -43.00 121.19
CA GLU A 470 -104.63 -43.32 120.81
C GLU A 470 -103.83 -44.46 119.85
N ALA A 471 -102.64 -44.19 119.14
CA ALA A 471 -101.25 -44.92 118.76
C ALA A 471 -100.60 -45.64 117.39
N HIS A 472 -99.20 -45.66 117.08
CA HIS A 472 -98.15 -46.63 116.30
C HIS A 472 -97.27 -46.44 114.87
N ALA A 473 -96.00 -47.06 114.57
CA ALA A 473 -95.08 -47.07 113.26
C ALA A 473 -93.62 -47.89 113.03
N ALA A 474 -93.00 -48.27 111.78
CA ALA A 474 -91.51 -48.65 111.30
C ALA A 474 -91.13 -49.43 109.88
N ILE A 475 -89.89 -49.29 109.22
CA ILE A 475 -88.94 -50.13 108.26
C ILE A 475 -89.19 -50.76 106.76
N ILE A 476 -88.14 -50.83 105.84
CA ILE A 476 -87.80 -51.72 104.58
C ILE A 476 -88.03 -51.26 103.06
N HIS A 477 -87.60 -51.75 101.81
CA HIS A 477 -86.88 -52.91 101.08
C HIS A 477 -86.31 -52.60 99.59
N GLU A 478 -85.68 -53.53 98.78
CA GLU A 478 -85.16 -53.45 97.32
C GLU A 478 -85.33 -54.77 96.40
N LYS A 479 -84.71 -55.22 95.23
CA LYS A 479 -83.65 -54.90 94.14
C LYS A 479 -83.57 -55.96 92.92
N GLU A 480 -83.13 -55.70 91.62
CA GLU A 480 -82.85 -56.74 90.49
C GLU A 480 -82.15 -56.29 89.11
N ALA A 481 -81.73 -57.17 88.10
CA ALA A 481 -81.34 -56.94 86.63
C ALA A 481 -80.90 -58.14 85.63
N ALA A 482 -81.23 -58.08 84.29
CA ALA A 482 -80.52 -58.56 83.02
C ALA A 482 -80.78 -59.91 82.20
N LYS A 483 -80.46 -59.90 80.86
CA LYS A 483 -80.45 -60.97 79.75
C LYS A 483 -81.79 -61.31 79.03
N ILE A 484 -81.91 -61.88 77.79
CA ILE A 484 -81.20 -62.98 77.04
C ILE A 484 -81.14 -62.79 75.48
N ALA A 485 -79.96 -63.02 74.87
CA ALA A 485 -79.63 -63.48 73.47
C ALA A 485 -80.28 -62.75 72.23
N ILE A 486 -80.22 -63.15 70.93
CA ILE A 486 -79.59 -64.22 70.07
C ILE A 486 -79.62 -63.70 68.57
N GLU A 487 -78.92 -64.14 67.50
CA GLU A 487 -77.74 -65.01 67.29
C GLU A 487 -76.63 -64.32 66.39
N GLU A 488 -76.28 -64.58 65.10
CA GLU A 488 -76.70 -65.48 63.98
C GLU A 488 -75.54 -65.61 62.91
N ALA A 489 -75.66 -66.39 61.81
CA ALA A 489 -74.50 -66.85 60.98
C ALA A 489 -74.42 -66.37 59.49
N PRO A 490 -73.35 -65.63 59.07
CA PRO A 490 -73.15 -65.15 57.69
C PRO A 490 -72.43 -66.13 56.71
N PRO A 491 -71.08 -66.32 56.63
CA PRO A 491 -69.91 -65.65 57.22
C PRO A 491 -69.12 -64.81 56.17
N VAL A 492 -67.84 -65.16 55.86
CA VAL A 492 -66.97 -64.69 54.72
C VAL A 492 -66.39 -63.26 54.80
N ILE A 493 -65.11 -62.96 54.45
CA ILE A 493 -63.84 -63.75 54.45
C ILE A 493 -62.57 -62.84 54.40
N LYS A 494 -61.39 -63.47 54.54
CA LYS A 494 -59.96 -63.11 54.29
C LYS A 494 -59.62 -62.10 53.15
N GLU A 495 -58.55 -61.26 53.19
CA GLU A 495 -57.40 -61.02 54.13
C GLU A 495 -57.05 -59.50 54.33
N VAL A 496 -55.93 -59.19 55.03
CA VAL A 496 -55.44 -57.90 55.59
C VAL A 496 -53.88 -57.98 55.65
N PRO A 497 -53.00 -56.91 55.62
CA PRO A 497 -53.19 -55.44 55.66
C PRO A 497 -52.41 -54.57 54.60
N VAL A 498 -52.69 -53.26 54.63
CA VAL A 498 -51.83 -52.04 54.47
C VAL A 498 -50.33 -52.18 54.09
N VAL A 499 -49.86 -51.43 53.07
CA VAL A 499 -48.76 -50.39 53.08
C VAL A 499 -48.48 -49.86 51.66
N ASP A 500 -48.00 -48.60 51.55
CA ASP A 500 -47.72 -47.83 50.32
C ASP A 500 -46.73 -48.45 49.31
N ASN A 501 -46.87 -48.07 48.02
CA ASN A 501 -45.73 -48.04 47.09
C ASN A 501 -45.90 -47.16 45.83
N THR A 502 -45.97 -45.83 45.99
CA THR A 502 -45.96 -44.86 44.87
C THR A 502 -44.55 -44.65 44.30
N LYS A 503 -43.96 -45.69 43.68
CA LYS A 503 -42.57 -45.67 43.18
C LYS A 503 -42.34 -46.12 41.74
N LEU A 504 -43.37 -46.55 41.02
CA LEU A 504 -43.20 -47.13 39.67
C LEU A 504 -43.34 -46.10 38.53
N GLU A 505 -44.25 -45.13 38.65
CA GLU A 505 -44.45 -44.08 37.62
C GLU A 505 -43.30 -43.05 37.60
N ILE A 506 -42.77 -42.70 38.78
CA ILE A 506 -41.67 -41.72 38.93
C ILE A 506 -40.37 -42.21 38.27
N LEU A 507 -40.16 -43.52 38.14
CA LEU A 507 -38.99 -44.09 37.46
C LEU A 507 -39.18 -44.19 35.93
N SER A 508 -40.42 -44.32 35.44
CA SER A 508 -40.70 -44.34 34.00
C SER A 508 -40.38 -42.99 33.36
N HIS A 509 -40.98 -41.92 33.89
CA HIS A 509 -40.77 -40.54 33.41
C HIS A 509 -39.28 -40.14 33.44
N LYS A 510 -38.55 -40.59 34.47
CA LYS A 510 -37.12 -40.30 34.65
C LYS A 510 -36.24 -40.98 33.59
N ASN A 511 -36.63 -42.17 33.13
CA ASN A 511 -35.92 -42.84 32.04
C ASN A 511 -36.22 -42.17 30.69
N GLU A 512 -37.47 -41.76 30.44
CA GLU A 512 -37.84 -41.03 29.21
C GLU A 512 -37.14 -39.65 29.13
N GLU A 513 -37.02 -38.93 30.24
CA GLU A 513 -36.22 -37.70 30.33
C GLU A 513 -34.73 -37.96 30.04
N LEU A 514 -34.13 -39.02 30.62
CA LEU A 514 -32.72 -39.37 30.40
C LEU A 514 -32.45 -39.87 28.97
N GLU A 515 -33.36 -40.61 28.34
CA GLU A 515 -33.23 -41.01 26.94
C GLU A 515 -33.31 -39.78 26.01
N SER A 516 -34.18 -38.82 26.32
CA SER A 516 -34.23 -37.53 25.61
C SER A 516 -32.92 -36.74 25.75
N GLU A 517 -32.35 -36.62 26.96
CA GLU A 517 -31.06 -35.94 27.16
C GLU A 517 -29.91 -36.65 26.45
N VAL A 518 -29.87 -37.99 26.47
CA VAL A 518 -28.87 -38.80 25.77
C VAL A 518 -28.98 -38.62 24.25
N GLU A 519 -30.18 -38.56 23.67
CA GLU A 519 -30.35 -38.34 22.23
C GLU A 519 -29.99 -36.89 21.82
N GLU A 520 -30.30 -35.89 22.66
CA GLU A 520 -29.84 -34.51 22.42
C GLU A 520 -28.31 -34.39 22.50
N LEU A 521 -27.66 -35.13 23.42
CA LEU A 521 -26.21 -35.22 23.51
C LEU A 521 -25.57 -35.93 22.31
N LYS A 522 -26.14 -37.03 21.81
CA LYS A 522 -25.68 -37.67 20.55
C LYS A 522 -25.74 -36.71 19.37
N ASN A 523 -26.83 -35.97 19.23
CA ASN A 523 -26.98 -34.98 18.15
C ASN A 523 -25.95 -33.85 18.27
N LYS A 524 -25.67 -33.36 19.49
CA LYS A 524 -24.59 -32.39 19.75
C LYS A 524 -23.21 -32.95 19.42
N ILE A 525 -22.91 -34.20 19.79
CA ILE A 525 -21.64 -34.88 19.44
C ILE A 525 -21.50 -34.97 17.92
N LYS A 526 -22.55 -35.39 17.20
CA LYS A 526 -22.54 -35.47 15.73
C LYS A 526 -22.35 -34.10 15.07
N GLU A 527 -22.98 -33.05 15.57
CA GLU A 527 -22.71 -31.68 15.13
C GLU A 527 -21.25 -31.25 15.39
N PHE A 528 -20.65 -31.66 16.52
CA PHE A 528 -19.24 -31.38 16.79
C PHE A 528 -18.30 -32.18 15.87
N GLU A 529 -18.60 -33.44 15.56
CA GLU A 529 -17.84 -34.25 14.60
C GLU A 529 -17.92 -33.66 13.18
N GLU A 530 -19.11 -33.29 12.71
CA GLU A 530 -19.30 -32.65 11.40
C GLU A 530 -18.52 -31.32 11.33
N ARG A 531 -18.64 -30.45 12.33
CA ARG A 531 -17.86 -29.20 12.43
C ARG A 531 -16.35 -29.45 12.52
N TYR A 532 -15.91 -30.49 13.24
CA TYR A 532 -14.50 -30.86 13.33
C TYR A 532 -13.96 -31.24 11.96
N THR A 533 -14.67 -32.08 11.19
CA THR A 533 -14.24 -32.46 9.83
C THR A 533 -14.27 -31.31 8.83
N GLU A 534 -15.10 -30.29 9.03
CA GLU A 534 -15.08 -29.06 8.24
C GLU A 534 -13.85 -28.19 8.56
N ILE A 535 -13.54 -28.00 9.84
CA ILE A 535 -12.36 -27.26 10.31
C ILE A 535 -11.05 -27.96 9.89
N GLU A 536 -10.99 -29.28 9.99
CA GLU A 536 -9.89 -30.12 9.47
C GLU A 536 -9.67 -29.87 7.97
N ARG A 537 -10.75 -29.77 7.19
CA ARG A 537 -10.73 -29.51 5.74
C ARG A 537 -10.32 -28.07 5.40
N GLU A 538 -10.83 -27.07 6.13
CA GLU A 538 -10.38 -25.69 6.00
C GLU A 538 -8.88 -25.55 6.33
N ASN A 539 -8.40 -26.20 7.39
CA ASN A 539 -7.00 -26.18 7.78
C ASN A 539 -6.10 -26.83 6.72
N GLN A 540 -6.51 -27.97 6.14
CA GLN A 540 -5.80 -28.61 5.02
C GLN A 540 -5.81 -27.74 3.74
N ALA A 541 -6.88 -26.99 3.49
CA ALA A 541 -6.91 -26.03 2.38
C ALA A 541 -5.93 -24.86 2.62
N ARG A 542 -5.95 -24.25 3.81
CA ARG A 542 -5.03 -23.16 4.20
C ARG A 542 -3.56 -23.59 4.23
N LEU A 543 -3.27 -24.83 4.60
CA LEU A 543 -1.92 -25.40 4.50
C LEU A 543 -1.43 -25.42 3.05
N LYS A 544 -2.26 -25.87 2.10
CA LYS A 544 -1.91 -25.87 0.66
C LYS A 544 -1.77 -24.45 0.10
N GLU A 545 -2.62 -23.51 0.50
CA GLU A 545 -2.46 -22.10 0.14
C GLU A 545 -1.15 -21.51 0.69
N ALA A 546 -0.74 -21.90 1.91
CA ALA A 546 0.53 -21.50 2.51
C ALA A 546 1.75 -22.13 1.82
N GLU A 547 1.69 -23.42 1.46
CA GLU A 547 2.72 -24.11 0.66
C GLU A 547 2.88 -23.48 -0.73
N GLU A 548 1.76 -23.20 -1.41
CA GLU A 548 1.77 -22.45 -2.67
C GLU A 548 2.35 -21.04 -2.53
N ALA A 549 2.04 -20.33 -1.44
CA ALA A 549 2.60 -19.01 -1.15
C ALA A 549 4.10 -19.08 -0.86
N GLN A 550 4.56 -20.12 -0.15
CA GLN A 550 5.97 -20.40 0.12
C GLN A 550 6.76 -20.60 -1.18
N ILE A 551 6.23 -21.41 -2.11
CA ILE A 551 6.84 -21.68 -3.42
C ILE A 551 6.88 -20.40 -4.28
N LYS A 552 5.81 -19.60 -4.27
CA LYS A 552 5.78 -18.30 -4.97
C LYS A 552 6.78 -17.31 -4.36
N ALA A 553 6.99 -17.34 -3.04
CA ALA A 553 7.99 -16.52 -2.36
C ALA A 553 9.42 -16.92 -2.73
N THR A 554 9.77 -18.21 -2.78
CA THR A 554 11.11 -18.64 -3.20
C THR A 554 11.38 -18.34 -4.68
N GLN A 555 10.38 -18.49 -5.55
CA GLN A 555 10.50 -18.07 -6.96
C GLN A 555 10.76 -16.56 -7.09
N LEU A 556 10.08 -15.73 -6.28
CA LEU A 556 10.34 -14.29 -6.25
C LEU A 556 11.74 -13.97 -5.73
N GLN A 557 12.21 -14.67 -4.68
CA GLN A 557 13.57 -14.56 -4.16
C GLN A 557 14.62 -14.82 -5.26
N GLU A 558 14.50 -15.93 -6.01
CA GLU A 558 15.38 -16.24 -7.14
C GLU A 558 15.37 -15.15 -8.23
N THR A 559 14.21 -14.54 -8.51
CA THR A 559 14.14 -13.44 -9.48
C THR A 559 14.78 -12.16 -8.98
N ILE A 560 14.73 -11.88 -7.67
CA ILE A 560 15.40 -10.73 -7.05
C ILE A 560 16.92 -10.92 -7.14
N GLU A 561 17.45 -12.08 -6.74
CA GLU A 561 18.90 -12.36 -6.80
C GLU A 561 19.47 -12.27 -8.23
N ARG A 562 18.70 -12.71 -9.24
CA ARG A 562 19.07 -12.53 -10.67
C ARG A 562 19.04 -11.06 -11.11
N LEU A 563 18.10 -10.26 -10.62
CA LEU A 563 18.01 -8.84 -10.92
C LEU A 563 19.11 -8.04 -10.20
N GLU A 564 19.46 -8.37 -8.97
CA GLU A 564 20.58 -7.79 -8.22
C GLU A 564 21.92 -8.07 -8.90
N SER A 565 22.14 -9.31 -9.38
CA SER A 565 23.30 -9.65 -10.21
C SER A 565 23.34 -8.83 -11.50
N SER A 566 22.21 -8.69 -12.21
CA SER A 566 22.13 -7.87 -13.42
C SER A 566 22.33 -6.37 -13.16
N LEU A 567 21.92 -5.86 -12.01
CA LEU A 567 22.14 -4.47 -11.60
C LEU A 567 23.62 -4.24 -11.25
N SER A 568 24.26 -5.13 -10.51
CA SER A 568 25.70 -5.06 -10.22
C SER A 568 26.55 -5.03 -11.49
N ASN A 569 26.20 -5.83 -12.49
CA ASN A 569 26.85 -5.79 -13.80
C ASN A 569 26.66 -4.42 -14.49
N LEU A 570 25.41 -3.91 -14.56
CA LEU A 570 25.11 -2.60 -15.13
C LEU A 570 25.77 -1.44 -14.37
N GLU A 571 25.91 -1.52 -13.05
CA GLU A 571 26.63 -0.53 -12.24
C GLU A 571 28.13 -0.55 -12.57
N SER A 572 28.73 -1.72 -12.81
CA SER A 572 30.13 -1.82 -13.25
C SER A 572 30.35 -1.27 -14.66
N GLU A 573 29.44 -1.51 -15.61
CA GLU A 573 29.47 -0.89 -16.94
C GLU A 573 29.34 0.64 -16.85
N ASN A 574 28.41 1.14 -16.01
CA ASN A 574 28.27 2.58 -15.79
C ASN A 574 29.52 3.19 -15.12
N GLN A 575 30.20 2.49 -14.21
CA GLN A 575 31.47 2.98 -13.66
C GLN A 575 32.56 3.08 -14.73
N VAL A 576 32.67 2.11 -15.65
CA VAL A 576 33.63 2.18 -16.77
C VAL A 576 33.30 3.35 -17.71
N LEU A 577 32.03 3.52 -18.08
CA LEU A 577 31.58 4.64 -18.91
C LEU A 577 31.79 6.00 -18.23
N CYS A 578 31.53 6.11 -16.92
CA CYS A 578 31.82 7.32 -16.16
C CYS A 578 33.32 7.61 -16.07
N GLN A 579 34.18 6.60 -15.97
CA GLN A 579 35.64 6.80 -16.00
C GLN A 579 36.11 7.27 -17.38
N GLN A 580 35.56 6.73 -18.47
CA GLN A 580 35.85 7.18 -19.83
C GLN A 580 35.45 8.65 -20.02
N ALA A 581 34.22 9.03 -19.65
CA ALA A 581 33.76 10.42 -19.73
C ALA A 581 34.59 11.40 -18.87
N LEU A 582 35.12 10.95 -17.72
CA LEU A 582 36.02 11.76 -16.86
C LEU A 582 37.42 11.95 -17.46
N VAL A 583 37.87 11.03 -18.33
CA VAL A 583 39.11 11.18 -19.11
C VAL A 583 38.87 12.10 -20.31
N GLU A 584 37.73 11.97 -20.99
CA GLU A 584 37.33 12.85 -22.11
C GLU A 584 37.18 14.30 -21.63
N SER A 585 36.45 14.55 -20.55
CA SER A 585 36.29 15.89 -19.95
C SER A 585 37.64 16.54 -19.59
N LYS A 586 38.58 15.78 -19.01
CA LYS A 586 39.93 16.32 -18.72
C LYS A 586 40.73 16.65 -19.97
N ASN A 587 40.51 15.94 -21.08
CA ASN A 587 41.13 16.26 -22.36
C ASN A 587 40.48 17.50 -23.00
N GLU A 588 39.20 17.77 -22.76
CA GLU A 588 38.54 19.02 -23.16
C GLU A 588 39.03 20.22 -22.32
N ASP A 589 39.12 20.10 -20.99
CA ASP A 589 39.68 21.14 -20.10
C ASP A 589 41.10 21.54 -20.53
N LEU A 590 41.98 20.56 -20.76
CA LEU A 590 43.34 20.76 -21.26
C LEU A 590 43.37 21.39 -22.66
N SER A 591 42.39 21.07 -23.51
CA SER A 591 42.26 21.65 -24.85
C SER A 591 41.90 23.14 -24.79
N GLU A 592 41.04 23.55 -23.85
CA GLU A 592 40.72 24.97 -23.63
C GLU A 592 41.88 25.73 -22.97
N GLU A 593 42.61 25.16 -21.99
CA GLU A 593 43.84 25.79 -21.46
C GLU A 593 44.93 25.99 -22.53
N ILE A 594 45.06 25.05 -23.48
CA ILE A 594 45.95 25.19 -24.65
C ILE A 594 45.47 26.30 -25.62
N LYS A 595 44.18 26.64 -25.61
CA LYS A 595 43.55 27.66 -26.46
C LYS A 595 43.78 29.06 -25.86
N ILE A 596 43.27 29.27 -24.64
CA ILE A 596 44.02 29.81 -23.48
C ILE A 596 45.36 30.48 -23.82
N LEU A 597 46.41 29.67 -23.69
CA LEU A 597 47.81 30.05 -23.87
C LEU A 597 48.15 30.48 -25.31
N LYS A 598 47.52 29.91 -26.35
CA LYS A 598 47.76 30.31 -27.75
C LYS A 598 47.28 31.73 -28.03
N ASP A 599 46.11 32.11 -27.53
CA ASP A 599 45.57 33.46 -27.73
C ASP A 599 46.42 34.50 -26.95
N GLN A 600 46.98 34.13 -25.80
CA GLN A 600 47.96 34.95 -25.09
C GLN A 600 49.29 35.10 -25.86
N ILE A 601 49.82 34.01 -26.42
CA ILE A 601 51.04 34.04 -27.25
C ILE A 601 50.82 34.92 -28.49
N SER A 602 49.70 34.77 -29.20
CA SER A 602 49.34 35.58 -30.37
C SER A 602 49.32 37.08 -30.07
N ASN A 603 48.73 37.47 -28.93
CA ASN A 603 48.75 38.87 -28.47
C ASN A 603 50.19 39.36 -28.20
N LEU A 604 51.01 38.59 -27.47
CA LEU A 604 52.41 38.94 -27.17
C LEU A 604 53.30 38.99 -28.42
N GLU A 605 53.04 38.16 -29.43
CA GLU A 605 53.72 38.21 -30.72
C GLU A 605 53.35 39.48 -31.49
N SER A 606 52.06 39.88 -31.51
CA SER A 606 51.62 41.14 -32.13
C SER A 606 52.17 42.40 -31.43
N GLU A 607 52.31 42.37 -30.10
CA GLU A 607 52.91 43.46 -29.32
C GLU A 607 54.42 43.59 -29.60
N ASN A 608 55.13 42.46 -29.73
CA ASN A 608 56.52 42.43 -30.18
C ASN A 608 56.69 42.95 -31.63
N GLU A 609 55.74 42.69 -32.52
CA GLU A 609 55.76 43.18 -33.90
C GLU A 609 55.51 44.69 -33.99
N CYS A 610 54.67 45.24 -33.10
CA CYS A 610 54.50 46.68 -32.91
C CYS A 610 55.80 47.35 -32.40
N LEU A 611 56.48 46.74 -31.42
CA LEU A 611 57.75 47.26 -30.90
C LEU A 611 58.87 47.22 -31.96
N ARG A 612 58.93 46.17 -32.78
CA ARG A 612 59.90 46.05 -33.89
C ARG A 612 59.67 47.06 -35.00
N SER A 613 58.42 47.35 -35.34
CA SER A 613 58.09 48.34 -36.36
C SER A 613 58.39 49.78 -35.92
N GLN A 614 58.29 50.10 -34.61
CA GLN A 614 58.80 51.37 -34.09
C GLN A 614 60.33 51.49 -34.18
N ALA A 615 61.08 50.41 -33.94
CA ALA A 615 62.54 50.43 -33.98
C ALA A 615 63.11 50.68 -35.40
N ALA A 616 62.42 50.23 -36.45
CA ALA A 616 62.88 50.35 -37.83
C ALA A 616 62.97 51.81 -38.34
N VAL A 617 62.11 52.71 -37.84
CA VAL A 617 61.99 54.10 -38.31
C VAL A 617 63.19 54.98 -37.92
N VAL A 618 64.05 54.53 -37.00
CA VAL A 618 65.11 55.34 -36.38
C VAL A 618 66.44 55.33 -37.15
N VAL A 619 66.61 54.43 -38.13
CA VAL A 619 67.93 54.15 -38.74
C VAL A 619 68.22 55.00 -39.99
N GLU A 620 67.22 55.43 -40.76
CA GLU A 620 67.41 56.17 -42.01
C GLU A 620 67.20 57.68 -41.89
N GLN A 621 68.19 58.42 -41.36
CA GLN A 621 68.49 59.82 -41.75
C GLN A 621 69.69 60.42 -40.98
N LYS A 622 70.86 60.58 -41.63
CA LYS A 622 71.90 61.52 -41.17
C LYS A 622 73.00 61.89 -42.18
N ILE A 623 72.68 62.71 -43.19
CA ILE A 623 73.67 63.52 -43.92
C ILE A 623 73.12 64.95 -44.09
N HIS A 624 73.98 65.95 -43.89
CA HIS A 624 73.75 67.41 -44.02
C HIS A 624 74.62 67.93 -45.20
N PRO A 625 74.47 69.17 -45.75
CA PRO A 625 74.42 70.43 -44.97
C PRO A 625 73.67 71.64 -45.61
N GLU A 626 73.95 72.83 -45.06
CA GLU A 626 73.90 74.20 -45.66
C GLU A 626 72.60 75.05 -45.47
N LYS A 627 72.70 76.35 -45.81
CA LYS A 627 72.01 77.52 -45.21
C LYS A 627 70.97 78.13 -46.18
N THR A 628 70.02 78.98 -45.74
CA THR A 628 70.15 80.46 -45.59
C THR A 628 68.87 81.04 -44.92
N GLU A 629 68.87 82.31 -44.53
CA GLU A 629 67.86 83.03 -43.72
C GLU A 629 66.65 83.57 -44.54
N THR A 630 65.46 83.75 -43.92
CA THR A 630 64.79 85.05 -43.61
C THR A 630 63.33 84.89 -43.12
N ASP A 631 63.08 85.25 -41.85
CA ASP A 631 61.96 86.00 -41.21
C ASP A 631 60.45 85.91 -41.57
N GLN A 632 59.65 86.19 -40.51
CA GLN A 632 58.20 86.53 -40.43
C GLN A 632 57.16 85.40 -40.68
N GLU A 633 56.05 85.25 -39.92
CA GLU A 633 55.56 86.01 -38.76
C GLU A 633 54.77 85.17 -37.72
N VAL A 634 54.62 85.76 -36.53
CA VAL A 634 54.10 85.32 -35.21
C VAL A 634 52.80 84.47 -35.14
N SER A 635 52.80 83.36 -34.36
CA SER A 635 51.96 83.21 -33.13
C SER A 635 52.15 81.91 -32.29
N VAL A 636 52.75 82.07 -31.10
CA VAL A 636 52.29 81.56 -29.76
C VAL A 636 51.76 80.09 -29.69
N VAL A 637 52.58 79.09 -29.30
CA VAL A 637 52.85 78.59 -27.90
C VAL A 637 51.71 77.68 -27.36
N GLN A 638 51.91 76.52 -26.70
CA GLN A 638 53.01 75.92 -25.88
C GLN A 638 53.07 74.39 -26.15
N GLN A 639 54.21 73.69 -26.33
CA GLN A 639 55.23 73.25 -25.34
C GLN A 639 54.69 72.59 -24.04
N ILE A 640 55.31 71.58 -23.41
CA ILE A 640 56.18 70.45 -23.85
C ILE A 640 56.30 69.46 -22.65
N GLN A 641 56.73 68.22 -22.89
CA GLN A 641 57.06 67.17 -21.89
C GLN A 641 58.18 67.58 -20.89
N PRO A 642 58.45 66.92 -19.73
CA PRO A 642 58.90 65.50 -19.74
C PRO A 642 58.74 64.63 -18.45
N ARG A 643 59.17 63.35 -18.60
CA ARG A 643 59.95 62.46 -17.69
C ARG A 643 60.17 62.87 -16.22
N SER A 644 60.38 61.95 -15.25
CA SER A 644 60.25 60.48 -15.03
C SER A 644 61.05 60.15 -13.73
N ILE A 645 61.02 58.91 -13.20
CA ILE A 645 61.81 58.46 -12.01
C ILE A 645 61.15 59.04 -10.71
N GLU A 646 61.13 58.42 -9.52
CA GLU A 646 62.02 57.43 -8.90
C GLU A 646 61.29 56.34 -8.08
N ASP A 647 62.07 55.44 -7.47
CA ASP A 647 61.66 54.25 -6.72
C ASP A 647 61.37 54.49 -5.21
N ASN A 648 60.86 53.43 -4.59
CA ASN A 648 60.30 53.33 -3.24
C ASN A 648 61.32 53.39 -2.07
N MET A 649 61.19 54.36 -1.14
CA MET A 649 61.57 54.34 0.30
C MET A 649 61.06 55.64 0.99
N THR A 650 60.62 55.73 2.25
CA THR A 650 61.25 55.32 3.53
C THR A 650 60.21 55.21 4.68
N THR A 651 60.60 54.67 5.84
CA THR A 651 59.78 54.31 7.02
C THR A 651 59.41 55.42 8.02
N GLN A 652 58.30 55.19 8.74
CA GLN A 652 58.04 55.48 10.17
C GLN A 652 56.77 54.67 10.56
N ILE A 653 56.75 53.60 11.37
CA ILE A 653 57.31 53.31 12.72
C ILE A 653 56.48 53.95 13.86
N LYS A 654 56.21 53.13 14.90
CA LYS A 654 55.58 53.35 16.22
C LYS A 654 54.17 52.76 16.38
N ASP A 655 53.87 51.98 17.43
CA ASP A 655 54.72 51.37 18.48
C ASP A 655 54.10 50.04 18.97
N LEU A 656 54.95 49.08 19.38
CA LEU A 656 54.90 48.09 20.49
C LEU A 656 53.56 47.39 20.87
N ASP A 657 53.53 46.13 21.34
CA ASP A 657 54.56 45.31 22.02
C ASP A 657 54.39 43.77 21.79
N ASN A 658 55.26 42.97 22.43
CA ASN A 658 55.37 41.50 22.49
C ASN A 658 54.05 40.70 22.71
N GLY A 659 53.98 39.38 22.44
CA GLY A 659 54.96 38.45 21.84
C GLY A 659 54.79 36.97 22.30
N ASN A 660 55.33 36.03 21.51
CA ASN A 660 55.46 34.56 21.76
C ASN A 660 54.21 33.64 21.82
N LYS A 661 54.08 32.83 20.75
CA LYS A 661 54.02 31.35 20.72
C LYS A 661 52.84 30.53 21.30
N THR A 662 52.48 29.55 20.44
CA THR A 662 51.93 28.19 20.70
C THR A 662 50.47 28.00 21.12
N GLU A 663 49.98 26.83 20.68
CA GLU A 663 48.82 26.05 21.16
C GLU A 663 47.38 26.51 20.82
N GLU A 664 46.73 25.61 20.06
CA GLU A 664 45.37 25.09 20.21
C GLU A 664 44.10 25.86 19.74
N GLU A 665 43.23 25.06 19.12
CA GLU A 665 41.77 25.16 18.95
C GLU A 665 41.10 26.52 18.60
N MET A 666 41.01 26.80 17.29
CA MET A 666 39.88 27.59 16.76
C MET A 666 38.61 26.74 16.64
N HIS A 667 37.66 26.97 17.54
CA HIS A 667 36.33 26.34 17.49
C HIS A 667 35.57 26.70 16.20
N ALA A 668 35.14 25.68 15.45
CA ALA A 668 34.43 25.87 14.18
C ALA A 668 32.94 26.23 14.36
N LYS A 669 32.44 27.16 13.53
CA LYS A 669 31.01 27.27 13.19
C LYS A 669 30.79 27.86 11.80
N LYS A 670 30.87 26.99 10.78
CA LYS A 670 30.23 27.16 9.48
C LYS A 670 29.56 25.85 9.10
N GLU A 671 28.32 25.94 8.63
CA GLU A 671 27.68 24.84 7.89
C GLU A 671 28.31 24.75 6.49
N PRO A 672 28.58 23.55 5.98
CA PRO A 672 28.71 23.31 4.55
C PRO A 672 27.60 22.40 4.03
N ARG A 673 27.21 22.61 2.77
CA ARG A 673 26.38 21.66 2.02
C ARG A 673 27.17 20.38 1.71
N VAL A 674 26.45 19.28 1.51
CA VAL A 674 27.02 17.96 1.19
C VAL A 674 27.81 17.99 -0.12
N ALA A 675 29.01 17.41 -0.09
CA ALA A 675 29.73 16.90 -1.24
C ALA A 675 30.09 15.43 -0.99
N VAL A 676 30.19 14.62 -2.04
CA VAL A 676 30.44 13.17 -1.95
C VAL A 676 31.89 12.86 -2.32
N SER A 677 32.55 12.01 -1.53
CA SER A 677 33.83 11.37 -1.90
C SER A 677 33.87 9.92 -1.40
N PHE A 678 34.52 9.04 -2.15
CA PHE A 678 34.41 7.59 -2.03
C PHE A 678 35.65 6.96 -1.35
N LEU A 679 35.42 6.04 -0.40
CA LEU A 679 36.43 5.15 0.23
C LEU A 679 37.55 5.86 1.04
N THR A 680 38.32 5.23 1.95
CA THR A 680 38.45 3.80 2.31
C THR A 680 38.78 3.62 3.80
N LYS A 681 38.06 2.75 4.53
CA LYS A 681 38.65 1.76 5.47
C LYS A 681 37.61 0.80 6.05
N GLN A 682 37.99 -0.47 6.17
CA GLN A 682 37.21 -1.52 6.82
C GLN A 682 37.20 -1.33 8.34
N ARG A 683 36.07 -1.62 9.00
CA ARG A 683 36.05 -2.20 10.35
C ARG A 683 34.73 -2.94 10.66
N SER A 684 34.88 -4.19 11.10
CA SER A 684 33.98 -4.99 11.96
C SER A 684 32.45 -4.87 11.79
N LEU A 685 31.84 -5.94 11.26
CA LEU A 685 30.42 -6.27 11.40
C LEU A 685 30.06 -6.52 12.88
N THR A 686 29.62 -5.52 13.64
CA THR A 686 29.21 -5.76 15.06
C THR A 686 28.11 -4.86 15.66
N GLU A 687 27.60 -3.82 14.97
CA GLU A 687 26.59 -2.91 15.57
C GLU A 687 25.16 -3.03 15.02
N ARG A 688 24.91 -3.71 13.90
CA ARG A 688 23.54 -3.87 13.36
C ARG A 688 22.64 -4.87 14.10
N GLN A 689 23.09 -5.48 15.20
CA GLN A 689 22.28 -6.39 16.02
C GLN A 689 21.64 -5.75 17.27
N GLN A 690 22.01 -4.53 17.68
CA GLN A 690 21.45 -3.92 18.91
C GLN A 690 20.23 -3.01 18.73
N VAL A 691 19.87 -2.63 17.49
CA VAL A 691 18.68 -1.76 17.25
C VAL A 691 17.38 -2.57 17.08
N CYS A 692 17.45 -3.82 16.59
CA CYS A 692 16.25 -4.64 16.33
C CYS A 692 15.66 -5.32 17.59
N LEU A 693 16.28 -5.13 18.76
CA LEU A 693 15.91 -5.80 20.02
C LEU A 693 15.13 -4.90 21.02
N ARG A 694 14.81 -3.64 20.68
CA ARG A 694 14.12 -2.72 21.62
C ARG A 694 12.63 -2.47 21.33
N ASP A 695 12.13 -2.77 20.12
CA ASP A 695 10.71 -2.57 19.74
C ASP A 695 9.82 -3.82 19.76
N LYS A 696 10.33 -5.00 20.13
CA LYS A 696 9.53 -6.23 20.33
C LYS A 696 9.11 -6.50 21.79
N SER A 697 9.30 -5.51 22.68
CA SER A 697 8.95 -5.61 24.11
C SER A 697 7.55 -5.08 24.48
N SER A 698 6.86 -4.38 23.57
CA SER A 698 5.65 -3.60 23.88
C SER A 698 4.31 -4.23 23.49
N LEU A 699 4.31 -5.33 22.73
CA LEU A 699 3.08 -5.93 22.17
C LEU A 699 2.65 -7.28 22.78
N TRP A 700 3.45 -7.88 23.67
CA TRP A 700 3.13 -9.18 24.29
C TRP A 700 2.54 -9.12 25.71
N SER A 701 2.40 -7.93 26.30
CA SER A 701 1.82 -7.72 27.64
C SER A 701 0.40 -7.13 27.62
N LYS A 702 -0.42 -7.46 26.61
CA LYS A 702 -1.81 -6.97 26.48
C LYS A 702 -2.85 -8.01 26.01
N ILE A 703 -2.51 -9.29 25.92
CA ILE A 703 -3.46 -10.37 25.58
C ILE A 703 -3.23 -11.60 26.49
N LEU A 704 -3.17 -11.38 27.81
CA LEU A 704 -3.09 -12.47 28.80
C LEU A 704 -3.74 -12.16 30.16
N ASP A 705 -4.15 -10.91 30.43
CA ASP A 705 -5.03 -10.54 31.54
C ASP A 705 -6.32 -9.92 30.97
N GLY A 706 -7.49 -10.43 31.39
CA GLY A 706 -8.78 -9.89 30.94
C GLY A 706 -9.93 -10.89 30.75
N GLY A 707 -9.95 -12.04 31.44
CA GLY A 707 -10.98 -13.05 31.21
C GLY A 707 -11.17 -14.09 32.31
N LEU A 708 -11.66 -13.69 33.50
CA LEU A 708 -12.40 -14.58 34.40
C LEU A 708 -13.17 -13.82 35.50
N GLY A 709 -14.48 -14.11 35.59
CA GLY A 709 -15.39 -13.66 36.64
C GLY A 709 -16.22 -12.40 36.33
N TYR A 710 -17.45 -12.25 36.81
CA TYR A 710 -18.37 -13.24 37.43
C TYR A 710 -19.75 -12.56 37.58
N TYR A 711 -20.86 -13.28 37.34
CA TYR A 711 -22.27 -12.85 37.50
C TYR A 711 -22.76 -11.65 36.65
N GLY A 712 -23.94 -11.81 36.04
CA GLY A 712 -24.62 -10.81 35.20
C GLY A 712 -25.74 -11.42 34.37
#